data_AF-A0A7X3RAK0-F1
#
_entry.id   AF-A0A7X3RAK0-F1
#
_cell.length_a   1.000
_cell.length_b   1.000
_cell.length_c   1.000
_cell.angle_alpha   90.00
_cell.angle_beta   90.00
_cell.angle_gamma   90.00
#
_symmetry.space_group_name_H-M   'P 1'
#
loop_
_entity.id
_entity.type
_entity.pdbx_description
1 polymer ?
#
loop_
_entity_poly.entity_id
_entity_poly.type
_entity_poly.pdbx_seq_one_letter_code
_entity_poly.pdbx_strand_id
1 'polypeptide(L)'
;KTGIGITIAVLMLSSVTIFHPEDITENILMKLISLPEPQEVQPFLGHDRDLEEALESVTAESVENTVRTLSSYPSRVVGYAGADSAYEYIRDQFEEIGLQDIRTEAFPVTVPIDKGSKLTVLETGEEIPLHALWPNHVRTPTTPGEGLTGPIVYGGKGEFGDFNGYEMQGSVVLMDFDSQDRFINARMLGASAVIFFDNGRVTRSEAELKFMGLPLNVPRYWVDEAHVPGLLALAESGTNQVNVQARMDWEVVEGKNLFGWIPGLDEEMPNARDETRTKWKDYTIVISSFYDAMSVVPGVAPGAESATGVAALLEVARAVKRYNPKYSVVILATSAHFIGLEGAHNWLYRHGRASGYFMSRIPEADQIDFDMFFGIDLSSHDSRVGAFAFGTFDNGAWATNHYIKNIFAPYSRKFASYIQEAFGAGADSARYVNAIVPPQRTWKDFMPVKLGLDSEAVTYMGKKGMSFVTPNGTRGLVDTPHDRFESVNIANITEQARSLAVMLARATTDGELFEETKLKIQDTAHDMAGTVYEFDRDVNFFVPKKPIPGALVTYYKGLTNTGVRGILITKADSLGRFEFRPLKQQKGPIKLRTYALDEDGEIVYAPDLGQEGDKTFPLDAASGANENTTLQIVFRAQALDVYEIIDSRYLTALDQLTVLAQNDAEPQWYGHSYIEKQSGTEGRTVPAAVVFAKPGQHVKLLMSTSLFGVKYLLTNATDTFLKDPVEPQEVTLEMLEEAQGQGYPVDMGLIVNPSYQGTRDMWVVDDVRLKQLARFGVENQRIEQLHEQARVKLLEAEEHLANREYDAFISKSREAWGLEARGYPEVKSTADDTVKGVIFYFILLIPFSFFMERLVFGFPTINKRIFGFAAFFIAVFLVLQQVHPAFKLSTSPYVIFLAFVIFALGTTVLIIVLSKFNQEVQKIKRAQTGMHEADIGRL
;
A
#
# COMPACT_ATOMS: atom_id res chain seq x y z
N LYS A 1 43.49 -14.48 22.13
CA LYS A 1 42.03 -14.39 21.82
C LYS A 1 41.76 -13.48 20.60
N THR A 2 42.60 -13.49 19.57
CA THR A 2 42.48 -12.56 18.42
C THR A 2 42.55 -13.27 17.06
N GLY A 3 42.95 -14.56 17.02
CA GLY A 3 43.00 -15.35 15.78
C GLY A 3 41.72 -16.11 15.42
N ILE A 4 40.86 -16.40 16.40
CA ILE A 4 39.62 -17.18 16.17
C ILE A 4 38.51 -16.30 15.57
N GLY A 5 38.46 -15.01 15.93
CA GLY A 5 37.47 -14.07 15.41
C GLY A 5 37.65 -13.73 13.93
N ILE A 6 38.90 -13.66 13.45
CA ILE A 6 39.20 -13.34 12.04
C ILE A 6 38.87 -14.55 11.13
N THR A 7 39.08 -15.77 11.62
CA THR A 7 38.77 -16.99 10.86
C THR A 7 37.26 -17.20 10.70
N ILE A 8 36.46 -16.87 11.73
CA ILE A 8 35.00 -16.94 11.67
C ILE A 8 34.42 -15.83 10.78
N ALA A 9 34.99 -14.62 10.81
CA ALA A 9 34.57 -13.53 9.93
C ALA A 9 34.85 -13.85 8.44
N VAL A 10 35.99 -14.47 8.13
CA VAL A 10 36.34 -14.88 6.77
C VAL A 10 35.48 -16.06 6.28
N LEU A 11 35.09 -17.00 7.16
CA LEU A 11 34.16 -18.09 6.84
C LEU A 11 32.72 -17.58 6.62
N MET A 12 32.26 -16.60 7.40
CA MET A 12 30.96 -15.96 7.20
C MET A 12 30.92 -15.18 5.88
N LEU A 13 31.98 -14.43 5.55
CA LEU A 13 32.08 -13.67 4.30
C LEU A 13 32.20 -14.53 3.03
N SER A 14 32.74 -15.75 3.14
CA SER A 14 32.88 -16.68 2.00
C SER A 14 31.65 -17.57 1.76
N SER A 15 30.75 -17.70 2.74
CA SER A 15 29.51 -18.48 2.60
C SER A 15 28.43 -17.82 1.75
N VAL A 16 28.54 -16.52 1.48
CA VAL A 16 27.52 -15.72 0.76
C VAL A 16 27.82 -15.60 -0.74
N THR A 17 28.97 -16.08 -1.21
CA THR A 17 29.43 -15.83 -2.60
C THR A 17 29.66 -17.09 -3.43
N ILE A 18 29.51 -18.31 -2.88
CA ILE A 18 29.94 -19.54 -3.58
C ILE A 18 28.83 -20.62 -3.68
N PHE A 19 27.72 -20.52 -2.94
CA PHE A 19 26.70 -21.56 -2.93
C PHE A 19 25.28 -21.00 -3.12
N HIS A 20 24.47 -21.71 -3.90
CA HIS A 20 23.04 -21.42 -4.05
C HIS A 20 22.34 -21.63 -2.68
N PRO A 21 21.36 -20.79 -2.28
CA PRO A 21 20.72 -20.87 -0.96
C PRO A 21 20.04 -22.22 -0.66
N GLU A 22 19.57 -22.92 -1.69
CA GLU A 22 18.97 -24.25 -1.57
C GLU A 22 20.00 -25.32 -1.15
N ASP A 23 21.24 -25.26 -1.67
CA ASP A 23 22.29 -26.25 -1.37
C ASP A 23 22.78 -26.18 0.08
N ILE A 24 22.79 -24.98 0.68
CA ILE A 24 23.14 -24.78 2.10
C ILE A 24 22.03 -25.35 3.01
N THR A 25 20.77 -25.22 2.58
CA THR A 25 19.60 -25.65 3.34
C THR A 25 19.51 -27.18 3.38
N GLU A 26 19.70 -27.85 2.25
CA GLU A 26 19.61 -29.32 2.16
C GLU A 26 20.85 -30.06 2.69
N ASN A 27 22.07 -29.61 2.37
CA ASN A 27 23.27 -30.44 2.67
C ASN A 27 23.94 -30.13 4.00
N ILE A 28 23.82 -28.91 4.52
CA ILE A 28 24.51 -28.48 5.74
C ILE A 28 23.50 -28.32 6.88
N LEU A 29 22.41 -27.59 6.67
CA LEU A 29 21.43 -27.33 7.74
C LEU A 29 20.68 -28.60 8.17
N MET A 30 20.17 -29.41 7.23
CA MET A 30 19.43 -30.64 7.55
C MET A 30 20.33 -31.77 8.12
N LYS A 31 21.65 -31.73 7.89
CA LYS A 31 22.60 -32.69 8.48
C LYS A 31 23.16 -32.25 9.85
N LEU A 32 23.25 -30.94 10.11
CA LEU A 32 23.71 -30.40 11.41
C LEU A 32 22.55 -30.15 12.39
N ILE A 33 21.34 -29.94 11.89
CA ILE A 33 20.11 -29.85 12.66
C ILE A 33 19.34 -31.13 12.33
N SER A 34 19.54 -32.17 13.13
CA SER A 34 18.54 -33.22 13.21
C SER A 34 17.27 -32.56 13.73
N LEU A 35 16.37 -32.13 12.83
CA LEU A 35 14.99 -31.90 13.22
C LEU A 35 14.53 -33.22 13.84
N PRO A 36 14.16 -33.24 15.13
CA PRO A 36 13.70 -34.48 15.72
C PRO A 36 12.52 -34.95 14.88
N GLU A 37 12.56 -36.21 14.42
CA GLU A 37 11.35 -36.87 13.94
C GLU A 37 10.27 -36.62 14.99
N PRO A 38 9.02 -36.27 14.60
CA PRO A 38 7.94 -36.09 15.55
C PRO A 38 7.89 -37.34 16.42
N GLN A 39 8.36 -37.23 17.67
CA GLN A 39 8.16 -38.31 18.62
C GLN A 39 6.66 -38.36 18.82
N GLU A 40 6.05 -39.47 18.43
CA GLU A 40 4.66 -39.76 18.78
C GLU A 40 4.56 -39.76 20.30
N VAL A 41 4.16 -38.62 20.87
CA VAL A 41 3.80 -38.52 22.27
C VAL A 41 2.46 -39.22 22.38
N GLN A 42 2.50 -40.48 22.80
CA GLN A 42 1.30 -41.26 23.05
C GLN A 42 0.49 -40.58 24.16
N PRO A 43 -0.83 -40.41 23.98
CA PRO A 43 -1.68 -39.79 24.98
C PRO A 43 -1.53 -40.49 26.33
N PHE A 44 -1.25 -39.74 27.39
CA PHE A 44 -1.40 -40.20 28.76
C PHE A 44 -2.74 -39.68 29.26
N LEU A 45 -3.79 -40.27 28.73
CA LEU A 45 -5.14 -40.00 29.16
C LEU A 45 -5.30 -40.74 30.50
N GLY A 46 -5.21 -40.02 31.62
CA GLY A 46 -5.85 -40.51 32.85
C GLY A 46 -7.34 -40.81 32.57
N HIS A 47 -8.05 -41.54 33.45
CA HIS A 47 -9.40 -42.15 33.29
C HIS A 47 -10.58 -41.34 32.66
N ASP A 48 -10.37 -40.20 32.02
CA ASP A 48 -11.33 -39.41 31.26
C ASP A 48 -11.58 -40.00 29.86
N ARG A 49 -12.36 -41.08 29.85
CA ARG A 49 -12.74 -41.85 28.67
C ARG A 49 -13.44 -41.00 27.58
N ASP A 50 -14.23 -40.01 27.97
CA ASP A 50 -14.97 -39.17 27.03
C ASP A 50 -14.00 -38.30 26.20
N LEU A 51 -12.91 -37.84 26.81
CA LEU A 51 -11.85 -37.12 26.09
C LEU A 51 -11.06 -38.04 25.16
N GLU A 52 -10.80 -39.29 25.56
CA GLU A 52 -10.15 -40.28 24.69
C GLU A 52 -11.00 -40.53 23.44
N GLU A 53 -12.30 -40.81 23.61
CA GLU A 53 -13.24 -41.07 22.52
C GLU A 53 -13.44 -39.84 21.62
N ALA A 54 -13.34 -38.62 22.17
CA ALA A 54 -13.34 -37.38 21.40
C ALA A 54 -12.06 -37.22 20.56
N LEU A 55 -10.89 -37.60 21.08
CA LEU A 55 -9.62 -37.53 20.35
C LEU A 55 -9.48 -38.61 19.28
N GLU A 56 -9.95 -39.82 19.56
CA GLU A 56 -10.00 -40.92 18.59
C GLU A 56 -10.88 -40.58 17.38
N SER A 57 -11.82 -39.63 17.53
CA SER A 57 -12.64 -39.13 16.42
C SER A 57 -11.84 -38.29 15.41
N VAL A 58 -10.70 -37.72 15.82
CA VAL A 58 -9.83 -36.92 14.96
C VAL A 58 -8.86 -37.85 14.23
N THR A 59 -9.19 -38.16 12.97
CA THR A 59 -8.43 -39.09 12.13
C THR A 59 -7.71 -38.37 10.99
N ALA A 60 -6.55 -38.90 10.59
CA ALA A 60 -5.83 -38.38 9.43
C ALA A 60 -6.65 -38.48 8.14
N GLU A 61 -7.45 -39.54 8.00
CA GLU A 61 -8.34 -39.75 6.84
C GLU A 61 -9.40 -38.65 6.71
N SER A 62 -10.03 -38.24 7.81
CA SER A 62 -11.06 -37.17 7.80
C SER A 62 -10.45 -35.80 7.49
N VAL A 63 -9.29 -35.50 8.08
CA VAL A 63 -8.52 -34.28 7.78
C VAL A 63 -8.11 -34.26 6.31
N GLU A 64 -7.53 -35.37 5.82
CA GLU A 64 -7.12 -35.53 4.43
C GLU A 64 -8.29 -35.31 3.47
N ASN A 65 -9.42 -35.98 3.73
CA ASN A 65 -10.60 -35.91 2.88
C ASN A 65 -11.11 -34.47 2.77
N THR A 66 -11.13 -33.73 3.88
CA THR A 66 -11.56 -32.32 3.87
C THR A 66 -10.61 -31.45 3.06
N VAL A 67 -9.30 -31.51 3.33
CA VAL A 67 -8.31 -30.69 2.60
C VAL A 67 -8.31 -31.02 1.12
N ARG A 68 -8.34 -32.32 0.77
CA ARG A 68 -8.38 -32.80 -0.62
C ARG A 68 -9.64 -32.34 -1.34
N THR A 69 -10.80 -32.45 -0.69
CA THR A 69 -12.08 -32.04 -1.28
C THR A 69 -12.10 -30.54 -1.54
N LEU A 70 -11.79 -29.72 -0.52
CA LEU A 70 -11.81 -28.26 -0.66
C LEU A 70 -10.83 -27.79 -1.73
N SER A 71 -9.62 -28.34 -1.76
CA SER A 71 -8.57 -27.96 -2.74
C SER A 71 -8.75 -28.53 -4.15
N SER A 72 -9.72 -29.43 -4.34
CA SER A 72 -10.09 -29.94 -5.67
C SER A 72 -11.07 -29.03 -6.42
N TYR A 73 -11.76 -28.14 -5.70
CA TYR A 73 -12.67 -27.19 -6.31
C TYR A 73 -11.93 -26.18 -7.19
N PRO A 74 -12.64 -25.51 -8.11
CA PRO A 74 -12.11 -24.30 -8.76
C PRO A 74 -11.72 -23.23 -7.74
N SER A 75 -11.28 -22.06 -8.20
CA SER A 75 -10.88 -20.97 -7.30
C SER A 75 -11.89 -20.73 -6.17
N ARG A 76 -11.37 -20.77 -4.93
CA ARG A 76 -12.14 -20.44 -3.71
C ARG A 76 -11.97 -19.00 -3.25
N VAL A 77 -11.45 -18.11 -4.11
CA VAL A 77 -11.57 -16.67 -3.87
C VAL A 77 -13.07 -16.33 -3.81
N VAL A 78 -13.49 -15.53 -2.83
CA VAL A 78 -14.89 -15.10 -2.72
C VAL A 78 -15.39 -14.49 -4.04
N GLY A 79 -16.58 -14.90 -4.49
CA GLY A 79 -17.14 -14.53 -5.79
C GLY A 79 -16.85 -15.52 -6.93
N TYR A 80 -15.91 -16.46 -6.76
CA TYR A 80 -15.66 -17.56 -7.70
C TYR A 80 -16.41 -18.82 -7.26
N ALA A 81 -16.71 -19.70 -8.22
CA ALA A 81 -17.56 -20.88 -8.01
C ALA A 81 -17.05 -21.86 -6.93
N GLY A 82 -15.73 -21.92 -6.70
CA GLY A 82 -15.16 -22.79 -5.67
C GLY A 82 -15.49 -22.31 -4.26
N ALA A 83 -15.71 -21.00 -4.05
CA ALA A 83 -16.11 -20.47 -2.74
C ALA A 83 -17.53 -20.95 -2.36
N ASP A 84 -18.46 -20.97 -3.31
CA ASP A 84 -19.81 -21.51 -3.10
C ASP A 84 -19.77 -23.03 -2.87
N SER A 85 -18.95 -23.76 -3.62
CA SER A 85 -18.76 -25.21 -3.45
C SER A 85 -18.21 -25.56 -2.06
N ALA A 86 -17.28 -24.74 -1.54
CA ALA A 86 -16.78 -24.88 -0.19
C ALA A 86 -17.83 -24.55 0.86
N TYR A 87 -18.61 -23.48 0.68
CA TYR A 87 -19.74 -23.18 1.55
C TYR A 87 -20.72 -24.37 1.66
N GLU A 88 -21.11 -24.96 0.53
CA GLU A 88 -22.02 -26.11 0.51
C GLU A 88 -21.41 -27.31 1.26
N TYR A 89 -20.14 -27.62 0.99
CA TYR A 89 -19.44 -28.68 1.71
C TYR A 89 -19.42 -28.44 3.23
N ILE A 90 -19.07 -27.23 3.69
CA ILE A 90 -19.03 -26.93 5.13
C ILE A 90 -20.42 -26.97 5.76
N ARG A 91 -21.47 -26.53 5.06
CA ARG A 91 -22.86 -26.65 5.52
C ARG A 91 -23.25 -28.11 5.73
N ASP A 92 -22.97 -28.96 4.74
CA ASP A 92 -23.29 -30.38 4.82
C ASP A 92 -22.51 -31.05 5.97
N GLN A 93 -21.26 -30.63 6.21
CA GLN A 93 -20.48 -31.08 7.36
C GLN A 93 -21.05 -30.59 8.70
N PHE A 94 -21.55 -29.35 8.80
CA PHE A 94 -22.22 -28.87 10.02
C PHE A 94 -23.49 -29.67 10.33
N GLU A 95 -24.26 -30.03 9.31
CA GLU A 95 -25.45 -30.89 9.42
C GLU A 95 -25.08 -32.32 9.85
N GLU A 96 -24.03 -32.91 9.25
CA GLU A 96 -23.53 -34.24 9.61
C GLU A 96 -23.03 -34.31 11.05
N ILE A 97 -22.30 -33.28 11.48
CA ILE A 97 -21.89 -33.11 12.88
C ILE A 97 -23.14 -32.98 13.78
N GLY A 98 -24.24 -32.47 13.25
CA GLY A 98 -25.53 -32.26 13.91
C GLY A 98 -25.54 -30.99 14.77
N LEU A 99 -24.89 -29.92 14.31
CA LEU A 99 -25.01 -28.61 14.95
C LEU A 99 -26.46 -28.12 14.91
N GLN A 100 -26.88 -27.36 15.92
CA GLN A 100 -28.22 -26.80 16.01
C GLN A 100 -28.25 -25.39 15.42
N ASP A 101 -29.43 -24.96 14.95
CA ASP A 101 -29.65 -23.58 14.47
C ASP A 101 -28.55 -23.11 13.49
N ILE A 102 -28.32 -23.92 12.46
CA ILE A 102 -27.36 -23.63 11.40
C ILE A 102 -27.90 -22.47 10.57
N ARG A 103 -27.16 -21.35 10.56
CA ARG A 103 -27.55 -20.12 9.88
C ARG A 103 -26.49 -19.68 8.89
N THR A 104 -26.95 -19.24 7.72
CA THR A 104 -26.12 -18.61 6.70
C THR A 104 -26.37 -17.12 6.68
N GLU A 105 -25.30 -16.36 6.59
CA GLU A 105 -25.30 -14.92 6.59
C GLU A 105 -24.56 -14.37 5.38
N ALA A 106 -25.33 -13.88 4.41
CA ALA A 106 -24.82 -13.24 3.21
C ALA A 106 -24.42 -11.79 3.48
N PHE A 107 -23.33 -11.30 2.89
CA PHE A 107 -22.87 -9.91 2.96
C PHE A 107 -22.17 -9.48 1.66
N PRO A 108 -22.23 -8.20 1.28
CA PRO A 108 -21.61 -7.72 0.04
C PRO A 108 -20.09 -7.59 0.21
N VAL A 109 -19.32 -8.03 -0.78
CA VAL A 109 -17.86 -7.88 -0.85
C VAL A 109 -17.47 -7.40 -2.24
N THR A 110 -16.58 -6.40 -2.34
CA THR A 110 -16.09 -5.90 -3.63
C THR A 110 -14.80 -6.64 -4.01
N VAL A 111 -14.81 -7.37 -5.13
CA VAL A 111 -13.69 -8.23 -5.56
C VAL A 111 -13.46 -8.15 -7.08
N PRO A 112 -12.25 -8.45 -7.57
CA PRO A 112 -12.00 -8.54 -9.00
C PRO A 112 -12.35 -9.94 -9.54
N ILE A 113 -13.21 -9.99 -10.56
CA ILE A 113 -13.65 -11.23 -11.21
C ILE A 113 -13.05 -11.33 -12.61
N ASP A 114 -12.21 -12.35 -12.84
CA ASP A 114 -11.69 -12.72 -14.15
C ASP A 114 -12.83 -13.27 -15.03
N LYS A 115 -13.13 -12.59 -16.13
CA LYS A 115 -14.17 -12.96 -17.11
C LYS A 115 -13.60 -13.77 -18.28
N GLY A 116 -12.32 -14.12 -18.22
CA GLY A 116 -11.61 -14.89 -19.23
C GLY A 116 -10.51 -14.07 -19.88
N SER A 117 -9.38 -14.74 -20.13
CA SER A 117 -8.24 -14.19 -20.84
C SER A 117 -7.70 -15.23 -21.84
N LYS A 118 -7.18 -14.76 -22.97
CA LYS A 118 -6.58 -15.62 -23.99
C LYS A 118 -5.48 -14.91 -24.77
N LEU A 119 -4.56 -15.70 -25.28
CA LEU A 119 -3.59 -15.31 -26.30
C LEU A 119 -3.95 -16.01 -27.61
N THR A 120 -3.95 -15.28 -28.72
CA THR A 120 -4.12 -15.82 -30.06
C THR A 120 -2.82 -15.67 -30.84
N VAL A 121 -2.29 -16.76 -31.38
CA VAL A 121 -1.13 -16.74 -32.28
C VAL A 121 -1.63 -16.33 -33.67
N LEU A 122 -1.21 -15.17 -34.18
CA LEU A 122 -1.83 -14.60 -35.39
C LEU A 122 -1.54 -15.39 -36.67
N GLU A 123 -0.41 -16.09 -36.74
CA GLU A 123 -0.04 -16.89 -37.92
C GLU A 123 -0.86 -18.19 -38.03
N THR A 124 -1.13 -18.85 -36.91
CA THR A 124 -1.80 -20.17 -36.87
C THR A 124 -3.29 -20.08 -36.52
N GLY A 125 -3.71 -18.99 -35.85
CA GLY A 125 -5.02 -18.87 -35.23
C GLY A 125 -5.19 -19.72 -33.96
N GLU A 126 -4.12 -20.28 -33.41
CA GLU A 126 -4.15 -21.04 -32.17
C GLU A 126 -4.50 -20.13 -30.99
N GLU A 127 -5.46 -20.56 -30.16
CA GLU A 127 -5.86 -19.87 -28.95
C GLU A 127 -5.32 -20.60 -27.71
N ILE A 128 -4.62 -19.86 -26.86
CA ILE A 128 -4.03 -20.34 -25.60
C ILE A 128 -4.75 -19.63 -24.45
N PRO A 129 -5.39 -20.37 -23.52
CA PRO A 129 -6.00 -19.79 -22.34
C PRO A 129 -4.97 -19.08 -21.45
N LEU A 130 -5.36 -17.94 -20.92
CA LEU A 130 -4.61 -17.18 -19.93
C LEU A 130 -5.49 -16.92 -18.70
N HIS A 131 -4.85 -16.61 -17.58
CA HIS A 131 -5.52 -16.15 -16.37
C HIS A 131 -5.00 -14.76 -15.97
N ALA A 132 -5.90 -13.84 -15.65
CA ALA A 132 -5.52 -12.51 -15.20
C ALA A 132 -4.88 -12.55 -13.81
N LEU A 133 -3.80 -11.78 -13.59
CA LEU A 133 -3.25 -11.56 -12.26
C LEU A 133 -4.06 -10.53 -11.46
N TRP A 134 -3.85 -10.50 -10.15
CA TRP A 134 -4.47 -9.54 -9.25
C TRP A 134 -4.21 -8.10 -9.69
N PRO A 135 -5.21 -7.20 -9.65
CA PRO A 135 -5.07 -5.81 -10.07
C PRO A 135 -3.91 -5.07 -9.40
N ASN A 136 -3.32 -4.12 -10.15
CA ASN A 136 -2.48 -3.08 -9.56
C ASN A 136 -3.40 -2.03 -8.93
N HIS A 137 -3.50 -2.03 -7.60
CA HIS A 137 -4.48 -1.22 -6.88
C HIS A 137 -5.89 -1.41 -7.46
N VAL A 138 -6.45 -0.42 -8.16
CA VAL A 138 -7.75 -0.53 -8.85
C VAL A 138 -7.63 -0.93 -10.31
N ARG A 139 -6.47 -0.73 -10.97
CA ARG A 139 -6.28 -0.98 -12.40
C ARG A 139 -6.24 -2.49 -12.67
N THR A 140 -7.28 -2.99 -13.32
CA THR A 140 -7.41 -4.39 -13.72
C THR A 140 -6.50 -4.70 -14.92
N PRO A 141 -6.09 -5.96 -15.16
CA PRO A 141 -5.35 -6.35 -16.36
C PRO A 141 -6.29 -6.55 -17.58
N THR A 142 -7.35 -5.75 -17.69
CA THR A 142 -8.26 -5.77 -18.84
C THR A 142 -7.58 -5.12 -20.04
N THR A 143 -7.73 -5.75 -21.21
CA THR A 143 -7.29 -5.21 -22.50
C THR A 143 -8.43 -4.43 -23.16
N PRO A 144 -8.13 -3.49 -24.07
CA PRO A 144 -9.12 -2.96 -25.00
C PRO A 144 -9.85 -4.08 -25.75
N GLY A 145 -11.07 -3.82 -26.25
CA GLY A 145 -11.87 -4.82 -26.97
C GLY A 145 -11.19 -5.47 -28.19
N GLU A 146 -10.27 -4.76 -28.86
CA GLU A 146 -9.45 -5.28 -29.97
C GLU A 146 -8.25 -6.13 -29.52
N GLY A 147 -7.98 -6.16 -28.22
CA GLY A 147 -6.81 -6.81 -27.62
C GLY A 147 -5.52 -6.02 -27.78
N LEU A 148 -4.45 -6.54 -27.19
CA LEU A 148 -3.10 -6.01 -27.31
C LEU A 148 -2.32 -6.87 -28.31
N THR A 149 -1.89 -6.27 -29.42
CA THR A 149 -1.15 -6.98 -30.48
C THR A 149 0.32 -6.59 -30.46
N GLY A 150 1.21 -7.57 -30.52
CA GLY A 150 2.65 -7.32 -30.62
C GLY A 150 3.47 -8.59 -30.78
N PRO A 151 4.79 -8.45 -31.00
CA PRO A 151 5.71 -9.59 -31.03
C PRO A 151 5.78 -10.25 -29.65
N ILE A 152 5.88 -11.59 -29.62
CA ILE A 152 6.14 -12.32 -28.39
C ILE A 152 7.65 -12.47 -28.15
N VAL A 153 8.10 -12.14 -26.94
CA VAL A 153 9.52 -12.15 -26.55
C VAL A 153 9.72 -12.93 -25.26
N TYR A 154 10.77 -13.76 -25.17
CA TYR A 154 11.16 -14.39 -23.92
C TYR A 154 12.09 -13.45 -23.16
N GLY A 155 11.59 -12.92 -22.04
CA GLY A 155 12.27 -11.91 -21.23
C GLY A 155 13.03 -12.47 -20.02
N GLY A 156 13.22 -13.78 -19.91
CA GLY A 156 13.94 -14.42 -18.80
C GLY A 156 13.44 -13.94 -17.43
N LYS A 157 14.37 -13.44 -16.60
CA LYS A 157 14.06 -12.89 -15.27
C LYS A 157 13.74 -11.39 -15.29
N GLY A 158 13.67 -10.79 -16.47
CA GLY A 158 13.40 -9.37 -16.66
C GLY A 158 14.58 -8.45 -16.36
N GLU A 159 15.82 -8.97 -16.40
CA GLU A 159 16.99 -8.12 -16.38
C GLU A 159 17.09 -7.35 -17.71
N PHE A 160 17.68 -6.15 -17.71
CA PHE A 160 17.76 -5.37 -18.95
C PHE A 160 18.50 -6.11 -20.07
N GLY A 161 19.49 -6.95 -19.72
CA GLY A 161 20.20 -7.78 -20.68
C GLY A 161 19.36 -8.89 -21.30
N ASP A 162 18.30 -9.35 -20.63
CA ASP A 162 17.37 -10.37 -21.15
C ASP A 162 16.57 -9.84 -22.36
N PHE A 163 16.46 -8.50 -22.48
CA PHE A 163 15.74 -7.85 -23.57
C PHE A 163 16.63 -7.53 -24.77
N ASN A 164 17.95 -7.72 -24.67
CA ASN A 164 18.89 -7.31 -25.72
C ASN A 164 18.59 -7.98 -27.07
N GLY A 165 18.62 -7.19 -28.14
CA GLY A 165 18.32 -7.63 -29.50
C GLY A 165 16.82 -7.69 -29.85
N TYR A 166 15.92 -7.69 -28.86
CA TYR A 166 14.48 -7.72 -29.08
C TYR A 166 13.89 -6.33 -29.33
N GLU A 167 12.71 -6.29 -29.96
CA GLU A 167 11.91 -5.07 -30.10
C GLU A 167 10.89 -5.01 -28.97
N MET A 168 11.17 -4.19 -27.95
CA MET A 168 10.34 -4.15 -26.74
C MET A 168 9.07 -3.32 -26.88
N GLN A 169 9.06 -2.29 -27.72
CA GLN A 169 7.90 -1.41 -27.89
C GLN A 169 6.70 -2.20 -28.43
N GLY A 170 5.61 -2.25 -27.65
CA GLY A 170 4.38 -2.97 -27.98
C GLY A 170 4.45 -4.50 -27.77
N SER A 171 5.60 -5.06 -27.39
CA SER A 171 5.80 -6.50 -27.22
C SER A 171 4.95 -7.12 -26.11
N VAL A 172 4.65 -8.42 -26.26
CA VAL A 172 4.09 -9.28 -25.23
C VAL A 172 5.23 -10.15 -24.67
N VAL A 173 5.54 -9.99 -23.39
CA VAL A 173 6.75 -10.58 -22.81
C VAL A 173 6.40 -11.81 -21.98
N LEU A 174 6.93 -12.96 -22.37
CA LEU A 174 6.91 -14.19 -21.56
C LEU A 174 8.04 -14.12 -20.54
N MET A 175 7.73 -14.22 -19.25
CA MET A 175 8.69 -14.06 -18.16
C MET A 175 8.60 -15.18 -17.13
N ASP A 176 9.76 -15.53 -16.56
CA ASP A 176 9.87 -16.44 -15.43
C ASP A 176 9.08 -15.89 -14.22
N PHE A 177 8.39 -16.76 -13.47
CA PHE A 177 7.68 -16.30 -12.28
C PHE A 177 8.64 -15.85 -11.17
N ASP A 178 9.87 -16.38 -11.07
CA ASP A 178 10.86 -15.94 -10.07
C ASP A 178 11.66 -14.67 -10.48
N SER A 179 10.97 -13.74 -11.15
CA SER A 179 11.51 -12.47 -11.69
C SER A 179 11.37 -11.25 -10.76
N GLN A 180 10.96 -11.43 -9.49
CA GLN A 180 10.67 -10.35 -8.55
C GLN A 180 9.65 -9.35 -9.12
N ASP A 181 9.87 -8.04 -9.03
CA ASP A 181 9.05 -7.01 -9.67
C ASP A 181 9.65 -6.47 -10.98
N ARG A 182 10.62 -7.19 -11.58
CA ARG A 182 11.34 -6.77 -12.80
C ARG A 182 10.49 -6.76 -14.07
N PHE A 183 9.23 -7.20 -14.00
CA PHE A 183 8.26 -6.92 -15.07
C PHE A 183 8.07 -5.41 -15.31
N ILE A 184 8.40 -4.56 -14.32
CA ILE A 184 8.52 -3.11 -14.51
C ILE A 184 9.56 -2.77 -15.59
N ASN A 185 10.69 -3.48 -15.64
CA ASN A 185 11.74 -3.22 -16.63
C ASN A 185 11.21 -3.43 -18.05
N ALA A 186 10.48 -4.54 -18.27
CA ALA A 186 9.80 -4.78 -19.56
C ALA A 186 8.85 -3.62 -19.91
N ARG A 187 8.04 -3.18 -18.94
CA ARG A 187 7.10 -2.07 -19.12
C ARG A 187 7.81 -0.75 -19.45
N MET A 188 8.92 -0.44 -18.78
CA MET A 188 9.73 0.76 -19.03
C MET A 188 10.30 0.83 -20.45
N LEU A 189 10.59 -0.33 -21.05
CA LEU A 189 11.07 -0.45 -22.41
C LEU A 189 9.94 -0.48 -23.47
N GLY A 190 8.68 -0.39 -23.03
CA GLY A 190 7.52 -0.26 -23.91
C GLY A 190 6.69 -1.53 -24.11
N ALA A 191 6.93 -2.60 -23.34
CA ALA A 191 6.08 -3.79 -23.39
C ALA A 191 4.59 -3.44 -23.12
N SER A 192 3.69 -4.11 -23.83
CA SER A 192 2.24 -3.92 -23.72
C SER A 192 1.61 -4.87 -22.70
N ALA A 193 2.15 -6.08 -22.56
CA ALA A 193 1.69 -7.08 -21.60
C ALA A 193 2.82 -8.02 -21.14
N VAL A 194 2.63 -8.65 -19.98
CA VAL A 194 3.53 -9.67 -19.43
C VAL A 194 2.77 -10.96 -19.14
N ILE A 195 3.31 -12.09 -19.56
CA ILE A 195 2.77 -13.43 -19.30
C ILE A 195 3.78 -14.18 -18.44
N PHE A 196 3.37 -14.58 -17.24
CA PHE A 196 4.17 -15.39 -16.34
C PHE A 196 3.84 -16.87 -16.49
N PHE A 197 4.83 -17.71 -16.26
CA PHE A 197 4.69 -19.16 -16.22
C PHE A 197 5.51 -19.78 -15.08
N ASP A 198 5.17 -20.99 -14.67
CA ASP A 198 5.97 -21.75 -13.72
C ASP A 198 7.30 -22.18 -14.37
N ASN A 199 8.40 -21.59 -13.90
CA ASN A 199 9.77 -21.97 -14.28
C ASN A 199 10.42 -22.92 -13.25
N GLY A 200 9.61 -23.59 -12.43
CA GLY A 200 10.03 -24.50 -11.35
C GLY A 200 10.18 -23.83 -9.99
N ARG A 201 9.90 -22.52 -9.87
CA ARG A 201 10.00 -21.77 -8.61
C ARG A 201 8.85 -20.77 -8.45
N VAL A 202 7.68 -21.27 -8.05
CA VAL A 202 6.54 -20.45 -7.64
C VAL A 202 6.49 -20.38 -6.12
N THR A 203 6.57 -19.16 -5.58
CA THR A 203 6.51 -18.92 -4.13
C THR A 203 5.61 -17.72 -3.81
N ARG A 204 5.08 -17.67 -2.59
CA ARG A 204 4.33 -16.54 -2.06
C ARG A 204 5.12 -15.24 -2.15
N SER A 205 6.41 -15.27 -1.79
CA SER A 205 7.26 -14.08 -1.81
C SER A 205 7.35 -13.48 -3.22
N GLU A 206 7.39 -14.32 -4.27
CA GLU A 206 7.33 -13.87 -5.66
C GLU A 206 5.93 -13.36 -6.03
N ALA A 207 4.87 -14.05 -5.62
CA ALA A 207 3.49 -13.64 -5.86
C ALA A 207 3.18 -12.24 -5.28
N GLU A 208 3.65 -11.94 -4.07
CA GLU A 208 3.54 -10.62 -3.44
C GLU A 208 4.23 -9.51 -4.25
N LEU A 209 5.20 -9.86 -5.10
CA LEU A 209 5.90 -8.91 -5.97
C LEU A 209 5.17 -8.68 -7.30
N LYS A 210 4.25 -9.56 -7.72
CA LYS A 210 3.57 -9.47 -9.03
C LYS A 210 2.42 -8.48 -9.09
N PHE A 211 2.05 -7.83 -7.98
CA PHE A 211 1.08 -6.73 -7.94
C PHE A 211 1.55 -5.57 -7.05
N MET A 212 0.95 -4.39 -7.23
CA MET A 212 1.40 -3.14 -6.61
C MET A 212 0.27 -2.37 -5.94
N GLY A 213 0.66 -1.59 -4.94
CA GLY A 213 -0.21 -0.64 -4.24
C GLY A 213 -0.50 0.64 -5.02
N LEU A 214 -0.10 0.71 -6.29
CA LEU A 214 -0.31 1.86 -7.18
C LEU A 214 -1.14 1.41 -8.38
N PRO A 215 -2.00 2.28 -8.94
CA PRO A 215 -2.91 1.94 -10.04
C PRO A 215 -2.22 1.95 -11.41
N LEU A 216 -1.08 1.26 -11.53
CA LEU A 216 -0.26 1.19 -12.73
C LEU A 216 -0.90 0.31 -13.81
N ASN A 217 -0.86 0.77 -15.05
CA ASN A 217 -1.34 0.04 -16.23
C ASN A 217 -0.26 -0.91 -16.75
N VAL A 218 -0.22 -2.10 -16.14
CA VAL A 218 0.65 -3.21 -16.55
C VAL A 218 -0.20 -4.49 -16.65
N PRO A 219 -0.78 -4.77 -17.83
CA PRO A 219 -1.52 -6.00 -18.06
C PRO A 219 -0.62 -7.23 -17.83
N ARG A 220 -1.04 -8.12 -16.93
CA ARG A 220 -0.26 -9.30 -16.51
C ARG A 220 -1.13 -10.53 -16.44
N TYR A 221 -0.60 -11.62 -16.95
CA TYR A 221 -1.30 -12.89 -17.08
C TYR A 221 -0.45 -14.07 -16.60
N TRP A 222 -1.12 -15.16 -16.28
CA TRP A 222 -0.55 -16.45 -15.97
C TRP A 222 -0.95 -17.44 -17.07
N VAL A 223 -0.03 -18.30 -17.48
CA VAL A 223 -0.30 -19.40 -18.39
C VAL A 223 0.01 -20.74 -17.73
N ASP A 224 -0.84 -21.72 -17.98
CA ASP A 224 -0.68 -23.08 -17.45
C ASP A 224 0.49 -23.82 -18.13
N GLU A 225 1.13 -24.69 -17.35
CA GLU A 225 2.33 -25.47 -17.73
C GLU A 225 2.20 -26.18 -19.09
N ALA A 226 1.01 -26.68 -19.43
CA ALA A 226 0.73 -27.40 -20.67
C ALA A 226 1.03 -26.58 -21.94
N HIS A 227 0.95 -25.24 -21.87
CA HIS A 227 1.15 -24.35 -23.02
C HIS A 227 2.54 -23.70 -23.05
N VAL A 228 3.32 -23.83 -21.98
CA VAL A 228 4.63 -23.17 -21.82
C VAL A 228 5.64 -23.57 -22.91
N PRO A 229 5.84 -24.86 -23.26
CA PRO A 229 6.81 -25.23 -24.28
C PRO A 229 6.50 -24.63 -25.66
N GLY A 230 5.21 -24.53 -26.01
CA GLY A 230 4.77 -23.92 -27.26
C GLY A 230 5.03 -22.41 -27.28
N LEU A 231 4.72 -21.71 -26.19
CA LEU A 231 4.98 -20.27 -26.08
C LEU A 231 6.48 -19.93 -26.08
N LEU A 232 7.32 -20.74 -25.43
CA LEU A 232 8.78 -20.57 -25.48
C LEU A 232 9.31 -20.75 -26.91
N ALA A 233 8.88 -21.79 -27.62
CA ALA A 233 9.27 -22.00 -29.02
C ALA A 233 8.81 -20.84 -29.93
N LEU A 234 7.60 -20.30 -29.68
CA LEU A 234 7.10 -19.12 -30.40
C LEU A 234 7.95 -17.89 -30.11
N ALA A 235 8.32 -17.64 -28.86
CA ALA A 235 9.16 -16.52 -28.46
C ALA A 235 10.58 -16.61 -29.05
N GLU A 236 11.19 -17.79 -29.05
CA GLU A 236 12.54 -18.03 -29.61
C GLU A 236 12.61 -17.80 -31.12
N SER A 237 11.51 -18.04 -31.84
CA SER A 237 11.45 -17.80 -33.30
C SER A 237 11.52 -16.33 -33.70
N GLY A 238 11.24 -15.41 -32.76
CA GLY A 238 11.40 -13.95 -32.90
C GLY A 238 10.56 -13.25 -33.97
N THR A 239 9.67 -13.96 -34.68
CA THR A 239 8.91 -13.45 -35.83
C THR A 239 7.40 -13.50 -35.64
N ASN A 240 6.94 -14.17 -34.58
CA ASN A 240 5.53 -14.40 -34.33
C ASN A 240 4.86 -13.19 -33.66
N GLN A 241 3.70 -12.80 -34.21
CA GLN A 241 2.81 -11.81 -33.62
C GLN A 241 1.71 -12.52 -32.85
N VAL A 242 1.37 -12.00 -31.67
CA VAL A 242 0.29 -12.51 -30.84
C VAL A 242 -0.69 -11.38 -30.51
N ASN A 243 -1.93 -11.76 -30.24
CA ASN A 243 -2.96 -10.86 -29.73
C ASN A 243 -3.46 -11.37 -28.37
N VAL A 244 -3.41 -10.52 -27.35
CA VAL A 244 -3.89 -10.84 -26.01
C VAL A 244 -5.23 -10.14 -25.79
N GLN A 245 -6.24 -10.90 -25.38
CA GLN A 245 -7.56 -10.39 -25.00
C GLN A 245 -7.88 -10.86 -23.59
N ALA A 246 -8.23 -9.92 -22.71
CA ALA A 246 -8.55 -10.23 -21.32
C ALA A 246 -9.59 -9.27 -20.77
N ARG A 247 -10.44 -9.76 -19.88
CA ARG A 247 -11.40 -8.93 -19.14
C ARG A 247 -11.46 -9.32 -17.68
N MET A 248 -11.31 -8.33 -16.81
CA MET A 248 -11.52 -8.45 -15.37
C MET A 248 -12.30 -7.25 -14.85
N ASP A 249 -13.37 -7.52 -14.11
CA ASP A 249 -14.30 -6.51 -13.62
C ASP A 249 -14.29 -6.46 -12.08
N TRP A 250 -14.37 -5.26 -11.50
CA TRP A 250 -14.65 -5.11 -10.07
C TRP A 250 -16.15 -5.28 -9.82
N GLU A 251 -16.52 -6.33 -9.10
CA GLU A 251 -17.92 -6.69 -8.83
C GLU A 251 -18.20 -6.69 -7.33
N VAL A 252 -19.45 -6.34 -6.98
CA VAL A 252 -19.96 -6.57 -5.63
C VAL A 252 -20.61 -7.94 -5.64
N VAL A 253 -19.97 -8.91 -5.00
CA VAL A 253 -20.42 -10.30 -4.89
C VAL A 253 -20.95 -10.57 -3.48
N GLU A 254 -21.60 -11.71 -3.31
CA GLU A 254 -22.10 -12.17 -2.02
C GLU A 254 -21.06 -13.08 -1.34
N GLY A 255 -20.51 -12.65 -0.20
CA GLY A 255 -19.80 -13.52 0.75
C GLY A 255 -20.79 -14.17 1.72
N LYS A 256 -20.50 -15.39 2.19
CA LYS A 256 -21.41 -16.15 3.07
C LYS A 256 -20.70 -16.64 4.33
N ASN A 257 -21.07 -16.13 5.49
CA ASN A 257 -20.67 -16.75 6.75
C ASN A 257 -21.67 -17.85 7.11
N LEU A 258 -21.19 -18.90 7.75
CA LEU A 258 -22.01 -20.01 8.23
C LEU A 258 -21.69 -20.26 9.69
N PHE A 259 -22.70 -20.35 10.55
CA PHE A 259 -22.50 -20.75 11.93
C PHE A 259 -23.57 -21.71 12.42
N GLY A 260 -23.23 -22.51 13.44
CA GLY A 260 -24.14 -23.41 14.12
C GLY A 260 -23.78 -23.55 15.60
N TRP A 261 -24.74 -24.02 16.39
CA TRP A 261 -24.66 -24.07 17.85
C TRP A 261 -24.46 -25.48 18.38
N ILE A 262 -23.67 -25.58 19.44
CA ILE A 262 -23.71 -26.67 20.40
C ILE A 262 -24.27 -26.08 21.70
N PRO A 263 -25.48 -26.47 22.13
CA PRO A 263 -26.13 -25.84 23.28
C PRO A 263 -25.37 -26.16 24.57
N GLY A 264 -25.19 -25.14 25.42
CA GLY A 264 -24.66 -25.32 26.76
C GLY A 264 -25.67 -25.94 27.73
N LEU A 265 -25.18 -26.38 28.89
CA LEU A 265 -26.01 -26.99 29.93
C LEU A 265 -26.88 -25.96 30.65
N ASP A 266 -28.16 -26.31 30.85
CA ASP A 266 -29.11 -25.55 31.68
C ASP A 266 -28.93 -25.87 33.17
N GLU A 267 -27.69 -25.84 33.64
CA GLU A 267 -27.28 -26.12 35.02
C GLU A 267 -26.54 -24.92 35.61
N GLU A 268 -26.64 -24.74 36.92
CA GLU A 268 -25.91 -23.69 37.64
C GLU A 268 -24.40 -23.88 37.48
N MET A 269 -23.71 -22.82 37.09
CA MET A 269 -22.26 -22.83 36.97
C MET A 269 -21.64 -22.71 38.37
N PRO A 270 -20.80 -23.66 38.80
CA PRO A 270 -20.05 -23.52 40.03
C PRO A 270 -19.22 -22.24 40.00
N ASN A 271 -19.33 -21.43 41.05
CA ASN A 271 -18.67 -20.12 41.14
C ASN A 271 -19.09 -19.15 40.02
N ALA A 272 -20.35 -19.17 39.58
CA ALA A 272 -20.90 -18.09 38.75
C ALA A 272 -20.56 -16.73 39.37
N ARG A 273 -19.85 -15.91 38.58
CA ARG A 273 -19.27 -14.64 39.06
C ARG A 273 -20.11 -13.43 38.68
N ASP A 274 -21.11 -13.62 37.82
CA ASP A 274 -22.06 -12.61 37.42
C ASP A 274 -23.43 -12.94 38.03
N GLU A 275 -23.98 -12.01 38.81
CA GLU A 275 -25.29 -12.18 39.45
C GLU A 275 -26.45 -12.33 38.44
N THR A 276 -26.22 -11.95 37.18
CA THR A 276 -27.20 -12.01 36.09
C THR A 276 -27.04 -13.21 35.15
N ARG A 277 -25.89 -13.89 35.19
CA ARG A 277 -25.56 -15.07 34.36
C ARG A 277 -25.09 -16.20 35.27
N THR A 278 -26.02 -17.05 35.69
CA THR A 278 -25.76 -18.06 36.72
C THR A 278 -25.56 -19.47 36.15
N LYS A 279 -25.92 -19.69 34.88
CA LYS A 279 -25.90 -21.01 34.26
C LYS A 279 -24.81 -21.15 33.22
N TRP A 280 -24.39 -22.39 32.95
CA TRP A 280 -23.36 -22.65 31.93
C TRP A 280 -23.77 -22.16 30.54
N LYS A 281 -25.02 -22.39 30.14
CA LYS A 281 -25.57 -21.93 28.85
C LYS A 281 -25.53 -20.42 28.66
N ASP A 282 -25.44 -19.64 29.74
CA ASP A 282 -25.41 -18.18 29.68
C ASP A 282 -24.07 -17.67 29.15
N TYR A 283 -23.01 -18.49 29.17
CA TYR A 283 -21.68 -18.17 28.66
C TYR A 283 -21.44 -18.80 27.29
N THR A 284 -20.88 -18.01 26.37
CA THR A 284 -20.73 -18.39 24.96
C THR A 284 -19.29 -18.30 24.49
N ILE A 285 -18.81 -19.39 23.87
CA ILE A 285 -17.51 -19.49 23.22
C ILE A 285 -17.73 -19.58 21.71
N VAL A 286 -17.01 -18.78 20.93
CA VAL A 286 -16.99 -18.87 19.47
C VAL A 286 -15.70 -19.55 19.04
N ILE A 287 -15.79 -20.59 18.21
CA ILE A 287 -14.64 -21.24 17.57
C ILE A 287 -14.79 -21.03 16.07
N SER A 288 -13.78 -20.41 15.44
CA SER A 288 -13.90 -19.91 14.08
C SER A 288 -12.72 -20.33 13.20
N SER A 289 -12.98 -20.54 11.92
CA SER A 289 -11.96 -20.58 10.86
C SER A 289 -12.59 -20.08 9.54
N PHE A 290 -11.76 -19.84 8.53
CA PHE A 290 -12.22 -19.41 7.20
C PHE A 290 -12.09 -20.53 6.18
N TYR A 291 -12.96 -20.53 5.17
CA TYR A 291 -12.99 -21.57 4.13
C TYR A 291 -12.62 -21.07 2.72
N ASP A 292 -12.55 -19.76 2.52
CA ASP A 292 -12.08 -19.17 1.26
C ASP A 292 -10.57 -19.37 1.06
N ALA A 293 -10.10 -19.12 -0.15
CA ALA A 293 -8.68 -19.17 -0.51
C ALA A 293 -8.26 -17.90 -1.25
N MET A 294 -6.95 -17.75 -1.45
CA MET A 294 -6.40 -16.64 -2.21
C MET A 294 -5.27 -17.09 -3.13
N SER A 295 -5.15 -16.37 -4.24
CA SER A 295 -4.09 -16.51 -5.22
C SER A 295 -3.86 -15.15 -5.89
N VAL A 296 -2.60 -14.86 -6.24
CA VAL A 296 -2.27 -13.75 -7.12
C VAL A 296 -2.89 -13.92 -8.51
N VAL A 297 -3.29 -15.14 -8.87
CA VAL A 297 -4.10 -15.45 -10.05
C VAL A 297 -5.50 -15.81 -9.55
N PRO A 298 -6.42 -14.85 -9.35
CA PRO A 298 -7.68 -15.11 -8.66
C PRO A 298 -8.57 -16.15 -9.36
N GLY A 299 -8.39 -16.41 -10.66
CA GLY A 299 -9.05 -17.51 -11.37
C GLY A 299 -8.55 -18.92 -10.99
N VAL A 300 -7.39 -19.02 -10.34
CA VAL A 300 -6.73 -20.29 -9.95
C VAL A 300 -6.25 -20.19 -8.51
N ALA A 301 -7.12 -20.53 -7.55
CA ALA A 301 -6.82 -20.55 -6.13
C ALA A 301 -7.24 -21.88 -5.46
N PRO A 302 -6.41 -22.95 -5.59
CA PRO A 302 -6.70 -24.24 -4.98
C PRO A 302 -6.56 -24.24 -3.45
N GLY A 303 -5.74 -23.36 -2.85
CA GLY A 303 -5.80 -23.03 -1.43
C GLY A 303 -5.65 -24.19 -0.44
N ALA A 304 -4.81 -25.19 -0.67
CA ALA A 304 -4.73 -26.38 0.19
C ALA A 304 -4.23 -26.09 1.61
N GLU A 305 -3.16 -25.30 1.77
CA GLU A 305 -2.69 -24.81 3.07
C GLU A 305 -3.78 -23.99 3.77
N SER A 306 -4.46 -23.14 3.02
CA SER A 306 -5.56 -22.30 3.53
C SER A 306 -6.76 -23.12 4.04
N ALA A 307 -6.98 -24.32 3.49
CA ALA A 307 -8.07 -25.21 3.92
C ALA A 307 -7.78 -25.95 5.24
N THR A 308 -6.54 -25.96 5.71
CA THR A 308 -6.15 -26.75 6.90
C THR A 308 -6.79 -26.24 8.19
N GLY A 309 -7.03 -24.92 8.30
CA GLY A 309 -7.72 -24.31 9.44
C GLY A 309 -9.17 -24.79 9.56
N VAL A 310 -9.94 -24.73 8.47
CA VAL A 310 -11.34 -25.19 8.47
C VAL A 310 -11.45 -26.71 8.57
N ALA A 311 -10.49 -27.47 8.04
CA ALA A 311 -10.42 -28.91 8.28
C ALA A 311 -10.29 -29.20 9.78
N ALA A 312 -9.37 -28.51 10.48
CA ALA A 312 -9.24 -28.63 11.92
C ALA A 312 -10.49 -28.14 12.68
N LEU A 313 -11.17 -27.09 12.21
CA LEU A 313 -12.44 -26.62 12.80
C LEU A 313 -13.51 -27.72 12.81
N LEU A 314 -13.66 -28.47 11.71
CA LEU A 314 -14.63 -29.56 11.63
C LEU A 314 -14.31 -30.69 12.60
N GLU A 315 -13.04 -31.07 12.72
CA GLU A 315 -12.60 -32.07 13.69
C GLU A 315 -12.81 -31.60 15.14
N VAL A 316 -12.47 -30.35 15.43
CA VAL A 316 -12.72 -29.72 16.74
C VAL A 316 -14.20 -29.69 17.05
N ALA A 317 -15.07 -29.35 16.10
CA ALA A 317 -16.52 -29.34 16.30
C ALA A 317 -17.06 -30.73 16.64
N ARG A 318 -16.59 -31.79 15.95
CA ARG A 318 -16.92 -33.19 16.28
C ARG A 318 -16.47 -33.56 17.68
N ALA A 319 -15.22 -33.27 18.02
CA ALA A 319 -14.64 -33.60 19.32
C ALA A 319 -15.33 -32.86 20.47
N VAL A 320 -15.52 -31.54 20.34
CA VAL A 320 -16.22 -30.72 21.34
C VAL A 320 -17.65 -31.22 21.53
N LYS A 321 -18.40 -31.48 20.45
CA LYS A 321 -19.77 -32.00 20.56
C LYS A 321 -19.81 -33.36 21.25
N ARG A 322 -18.91 -34.28 20.90
CA ARG A 322 -18.83 -35.61 21.52
C ARG A 322 -18.49 -35.53 23.01
N TYR A 323 -17.59 -34.62 23.37
CA TYR A 323 -17.18 -34.37 24.76
C TYR A 323 -18.26 -33.63 25.59
N ASN A 324 -19.38 -33.24 24.97
CA ASN A 324 -20.54 -32.63 25.60
C ASN A 324 -20.20 -31.33 26.37
N PRO A 325 -20.03 -30.19 25.67
CA PRO A 325 -19.55 -28.97 26.29
C PRO A 325 -20.55 -28.47 27.33
N LYS A 326 -20.05 -27.78 28.36
CA LYS A 326 -20.91 -27.16 29.38
C LYS A 326 -21.35 -25.78 28.93
N TYR A 327 -20.42 -24.97 28.42
CA TYR A 327 -20.71 -23.66 27.84
C TYR A 327 -21.45 -23.79 26.51
N SER A 328 -22.21 -22.76 26.13
CA SER A 328 -22.74 -22.64 24.77
C SER A 328 -21.58 -22.40 23.79
N VAL A 329 -21.57 -23.13 22.68
CA VAL A 329 -20.50 -23.02 21.67
C VAL A 329 -21.09 -22.68 20.32
N VAL A 330 -20.53 -21.65 19.67
CA VAL A 330 -20.79 -21.32 18.27
C VAL A 330 -19.61 -21.81 17.44
N ILE A 331 -19.88 -22.66 16.46
CA ILE A 331 -18.91 -23.03 15.42
C ILE A 331 -19.17 -22.10 14.23
N LEU A 332 -18.16 -21.32 13.84
CA LEU A 332 -18.25 -20.30 12.80
C LEU A 332 -17.27 -20.60 11.65
N ALA A 333 -17.78 -20.66 10.43
CA ALA A 333 -16.99 -20.72 9.21
C ALA A 333 -17.19 -19.42 8.42
N THR A 334 -16.13 -18.63 8.26
CA THR A 334 -16.17 -17.33 7.58
C THR A 334 -15.72 -17.42 6.12
N SER A 335 -16.23 -16.49 5.31
CA SER A 335 -15.76 -16.25 3.94
C SER A 335 -15.03 -14.92 3.85
N ALA A 336 -14.39 -14.62 2.72
CA ALA A 336 -13.70 -13.36 2.45
C ALA A 336 -12.66 -12.99 3.53
N HIS A 337 -11.99 -13.98 4.13
CA HIS A 337 -10.87 -13.74 5.04
C HIS A 337 -9.75 -12.98 4.33
N PHE A 338 -9.43 -13.40 3.11
CA PHE A 338 -8.35 -12.79 2.33
C PHE A 338 -8.71 -11.43 1.74
N ILE A 339 -9.96 -11.01 1.80
CA ILE A 339 -10.40 -9.65 1.47
C ILE A 339 -10.55 -8.87 2.76
N GLY A 340 -9.42 -8.47 3.37
CA GLY A 340 -9.42 -7.60 4.53
C GLY A 340 -10.16 -8.09 5.78
N LEU A 341 -10.29 -9.41 5.96
CA LEU A 341 -11.04 -10.05 7.06
C LEU A 341 -12.55 -9.72 7.03
N GLU A 342 -13.13 -9.43 5.86
CA GLU A 342 -14.52 -8.98 5.69
C GLU A 342 -15.55 -9.94 6.30
N GLY A 343 -15.34 -11.26 6.23
CA GLY A 343 -16.26 -12.22 6.86
C GLY A 343 -16.34 -12.06 8.38
N ALA A 344 -15.18 -12.01 9.05
CA ALA A 344 -15.13 -11.80 10.50
C ALA A 344 -15.71 -10.43 10.88
N HIS A 345 -15.39 -9.37 10.12
CA HIS A 345 -15.95 -8.04 10.34
C HIS A 345 -17.48 -8.02 10.24
N ASN A 346 -18.04 -8.59 9.18
CA ASN A 346 -19.49 -8.60 8.95
C ASN A 346 -20.24 -9.41 10.02
N TRP A 347 -19.70 -10.57 10.43
CA TRP A 347 -20.30 -11.37 11.50
C TRP A 347 -20.29 -10.61 12.84
N LEU A 348 -19.14 -10.05 13.23
CA LEU A 348 -19.03 -9.27 14.48
C LEU A 348 -19.94 -8.05 14.46
N TYR A 349 -20.04 -7.36 13.33
CA TYR A 349 -20.89 -6.17 13.19
C TYR A 349 -22.39 -6.49 13.35
N ARG A 350 -22.81 -7.71 12.95
CA ARG A 350 -24.19 -8.20 13.12
C ARG A 350 -24.50 -8.74 14.50
N HIS A 351 -23.51 -9.26 15.22
CA HIS A 351 -23.79 -10.03 16.42
C HIS A 351 -23.22 -9.46 17.72
N GLY A 352 -22.02 -8.86 17.71
CA GLY A 352 -21.31 -8.62 18.96
C GLY A 352 -20.27 -7.51 18.91
N ARG A 353 -20.60 -6.38 19.56
CA ARG A 353 -19.69 -5.25 19.78
C ARG A 353 -19.65 -4.82 21.24
N ALA A 354 -18.51 -4.33 21.72
CA ALA A 354 -18.42 -3.85 23.11
C ALA A 354 -18.94 -2.40 23.27
N SER A 355 -18.97 -1.61 22.19
CA SER A 355 -19.57 -0.27 22.23
C SER A 355 -21.09 -0.33 22.40
N GLY A 356 -21.60 0.27 23.47
CA GLY A 356 -23.05 0.37 23.71
C GLY A 356 -23.80 1.12 22.60
N TYR A 357 -23.14 2.06 21.91
CA TYR A 357 -23.72 2.77 20.76
C TYR A 357 -24.05 1.83 19.62
N PHE A 358 -23.12 0.95 19.24
CA PHE A 358 -23.34 0.01 18.15
C PHE A 358 -24.18 -1.19 18.59
N MET A 359 -23.96 -1.71 19.80
CA MET A 359 -24.76 -2.80 20.34
C MET A 359 -26.25 -2.46 20.36
N SER A 360 -26.62 -1.22 20.72
CA SER A 360 -28.03 -0.78 20.72
C SER A 360 -28.71 -0.72 19.34
N ARG A 361 -27.93 -0.77 18.25
CA ARG A 361 -28.43 -0.78 16.86
C ARG A 361 -28.56 -2.18 16.28
N ILE A 362 -27.96 -3.17 16.94
CA ILE A 362 -28.09 -4.57 16.55
C ILE A 362 -29.45 -5.06 17.09
N PRO A 363 -30.34 -5.63 16.26
CA PRO A 363 -31.58 -6.23 16.74
C PRO A 363 -31.31 -7.27 17.83
N GLU A 364 -32.09 -7.26 18.91
CA GLU A 364 -31.87 -8.17 20.06
C GLU A 364 -31.82 -9.65 19.67
N ALA A 365 -32.60 -10.06 18.67
CA ALA A 365 -32.62 -11.44 18.15
C ALA A 365 -31.34 -11.86 17.41
N ASP A 366 -30.55 -10.88 16.94
CA ASP A 366 -29.29 -11.11 16.24
C ASP A 366 -28.08 -10.96 17.18
N GLN A 367 -28.28 -10.45 18.41
CA GLN A 367 -27.17 -10.27 19.34
C GLN A 367 -26.64 -11.62 19.84
N ILE A 368 -25.32 -11.81 19.72
CA ILE A 368 -24.57 -12.90 20.34
C ILE A 368 -23.55 -12.28 21.28
N ASP A 369 -23.88 -12.23 22.57
CA ASP A 369 -22.95 -11.73 23.59
C ASP A 369 -21.95 -12.83 24.00
N PHE A 370 -20.97 -13.07 23.15
CA PHE A 370 -19.93 -14.07 23.40
C PHE A 370 -18.83 -13.55 24.34
N ASP A 371 -18.28 -14.46 25.12
CA ASP A 371 -17.24 -14.19 26.13
C ASP A 371 -15.83 -14.36 25.59
N MET A 372 -15.66 -15.25 24.61
CA MET A 372 -14.37 -15.55 24.02
C MET A 372 -14.50 -16.05 22.59
N PHE A 373 -13.65 -15.54 21.72
CA PHE A 373 -13.50 -15.99 20.34
C PHE A 373 -12.14 -16.65 20.14
N PHE A 374 -12.14 -17.86 19.59
CA PHE A 374 -10.96 -18.62 19.21
C PHE A 374 -10.92 -18.78 17.70
N GLY A 375 -10.03 -18.04 17.03
CA GLY A 375 -9.74 -18.24 15.61
C GLY A 375 -8.77 -19.42 15.39
N ILE A 376 -8.91 -20.15 14.30
CA ILE A 376 -8.02 -21.22 13.88
C ILE A 376 -7.49 -20.87 12.48
N ASP A 377 -6.18 -20.64 12.38
CA ASP A 377 -5.48 -20.36 11.12
C ASP A 377 -4.18 -21.17 11.06
N LEU A 378 -4.24 -22.35 10.45
CA LEU A 378 -3.15 -23.33 10.45
C LEU A 378 -2.39 -23.36 9.11
N SER A 379 -1.22 -24.00 9.16
CA SER A 379 -0.41 -24.43 8.02
C SER A 379 0.21 -25.80 8.36
N SER A 380 0.67 -26.54 7.35
CA SER A 380 1.20 -27.90 7.56
C SER A 380 2.68 -27.96 7.98
N HIS A 381 3.33 -26.82 8.15
CA HIS A 381 4.79 -26.72 8.28
C HIS A 381 5.37 -27.09 9.67
N ASP A 382 4.54 -27.18 10.71
CA ASP A 382 4.92 -27.60 12.08
C ASP A 382 3.77 -28.43 12.66
N SER A 383 4.05 -29.39 13.52
CA SER A 383 3.01 -30.23 14.16
C SER A 383 2.39 -29.58 15.40
N ARG A 384 2.94 -28.46 15.87
CA ARG A 384 2.49 -27.74 17.07
C ARG A 384 1.47 -26.66 16.74
N VAL A 385 0.73 -26.28 17.77
CA VAL A 385 -0.22 -25.16 17.73
C VAL A 385 0.25 -24.04 18.65
N GLY A 386 0.32 -22.81 18.15
CA GLY A 386 0.65 -21.63 18.94
C GLY A 386 -0.59 -20.80 19.27
N ALA A 387 -0.73 -20.31 20.51
CA ALA A 387 -1.76 -19.32 20.85
C ALA A 387 -1.23 -17.89 20.72
N PHE A 388 -1.90 -17.07 19.91
CA PHE A 388 -1.56 -15.70 19.60
C PHE A 388 -2.69 -14.73 19.97
N ALA A 389 -2.33 -13.62 20.59
CA ALA A 389 -3.24 -12.48 20.82
C ALA A 389 -3.01 -11.33 19.82
N PHE A 390 -2.06 -11.49 18.90
CA PHE A 390 -1.66 -10.47 17.95
C PHE A 390 -1.46 -11.12 16.57
N GLY A 391 -2.02 -10.48 15.55
CA GLY A 391 -1.57 -10.62 14.17
C GLY A 391 -0.86 -9.36 13.72
N THR A 392 -0.82 -9.13 12.41
CA THR A 392 -0.07 -8.02 11.80
C THR A 392 -0.93 -7.17 10.86
N PHE A 393 -2.21 -7.47 10.69
CA PHE A 393 -3.10 -6.76 9.76
C PHE A 393 -3.59 -5.42 10.30
N ASP A 394 -4.05 -5.41 11.56
CA ASP A 394 -4.40 -4.19 12.29
C ASP A 394 -3.26 -3.69 13.17
N ASN A 395 -2.18 -4.48 13.27
CA ASN A 395 -0.96 -4.19 14.02
C ASN A 395 0.28 -4.15 13.09
N GLY A 396 0.23 -3.32 12.04
CA GLY A 396 1.29 -3.24 11.02
C GLY A 396 2.70 -2.88 11.55
N ALA A 397 2.79 -2.23 12.73
CA ALA A 397 4.05 -1.94 13.40
C ALA A 397 4.61 -3.13 14.20
N TRP A 398 3.93 -4.28 14.18
CA TRP A 398 4.25 -5.47 14.97
C TRP A 398 4.44 -5.11 16.46
N ALA A 399 3.63 -4.22 17.01
CA ALA A 399 3.82 -3.77 18.37
C ALA A 399 3.28 -4.81 19.37
N THR A 400 3.97 -5.00 20.49
CA THR A 400 3.43 -5.78 21.61
C THR A 400 2.59 -4.88 22.50
N ASN A 401 1.28 -5.13 22.57
CA ASN A 401 0.42 -4.43 23.51
C ASN A 401 0.37 -5.20 24.83
N HIS A 402 1.06 -4.69 25.87
CA HIS A 402 1.11 -5.34 27.18
C HIS A 402 -0.26 -5.48 27.85
N TYR A 403 -1.21 -4.58 27.58
CA TYR A 403 -2.57 -4.66 28.11
C TYR A 403 -3.30 -5.90 27.57
N ILE A 404 -3.29 -6.06 26.25
CA ILE A 404 -3.89 -7.22 25.56
C ILE A 404 -3.17 -8.52 25.96
N LYS A 405 -1.83 -8.49 26.00
CA LYS A 405 -1.03 -9.64 26.47
C LYS A 405 -1.48 -10.12 27.85
N ASN A 406 -1.66 -9.20 28.80
CA ASN A 406 -2.02 -9.56 30.18
C ASN A 406 -3.45 -10.11 30.28
N ILE A 407 -4.38 -9.67 29.43
CA ILE A 407 -5.74 -10.23 29.35
C ILE A 407 -5.70 -11.70 28.90
N PHE A 408 -4.86 -12.04 27.93
CA PHE A 408 -4.83 -13.37 27.32
C PHE A 408 -3.84 -14.35 27.95
N ALA A 409 -2.91 -13.85 28.78
CA ALA A 409 -1.91 -14.67 29.47
C ALA A 409 -2.47 -15.83 30.30
N PRO A 410 -3.59 -15.70 31.05
CA PRO A 410 -4.16 -16.81 31.81
C PRO A 410 -4.69 -17.93 30.93
N TYR A 411 -5.48 -17.59 29.89
CA TYR A 411 -6.00 -18.56 28.91
C TYR A 411 -4.88 -19.36 28.26
N SER A 412 -3.82 -18.68 27.82
CA SER A 412 -2.67 -19.33 27.19
C SER A 412 -1.95 -20.32 28.11
N ARG A 413 -1.94 -20.08 29.44
CA ARG A 413 -1.37 -21.00 30.43
C ARG A 413 -2.29 -22.20 30.69
N LYS A 414 -3.61 -22.00 30.69
CA LYS A 414 -4.59 -23.09 30.80
C LYS A 414 -4.50 -24.08 29.65
N PHE A 415 -4.30 -23.59 28.43
CA PHE A 415 -4.10 -24.47 27.28
C PHE A 415 -2.87 -25.37 27.40
N ALA A 416 -1.76 -24.83 27.94
CA ALA A 416 -0.59 -25.64 28.24
C ALA A 416 -0.91 -26.75 29.28
N SER A 417 -1.65 -26.44 30.34
CA SER A 417 -2.06 -27.46 31.33
C SER A 417 -2.99 -28.53 30.73
N TYR A 418 -3.97 -28.15 29.90
CA TYR A 418 -4.85 -29.14 29.27
C TYR A 418 -4.08 -30.12 28.37
N ILE A 419 -3.10 -29.63 27.62
CA ILE A 419 -2.23 -30.48 26.80
C ILE A 419 -1.39 -31.40 27.69
N GLN A 420 -0.79 -30.88 28.76
CA GLN A 420 0.01 -31.68 29.69
C GLN A 420 -0.82 -32.77 30.39
N GLU A 421 -2.07 -32.46 30.74
CA GLU A 421 -3.01 -33.40 31.37
C GLU A 421 -3.42 -34.54 30.42
N ALA A 422 -3.64 -34.24 29.14
CA ALA A 422 -4.10 -35.24 28.17
C ALA A 422 -2.96 -36.08 27.56
N PHE A 423 -1.78 -35.49 27.38
CA PHE A 423 -0.65 -36.12 26.67
C PHE A 423 0.57 -36.42 27.56
N GLY A 424 0.49 -36.09 28.85
CA GLY A 424 1.55 -36.35 29.82
C GLY A 424 2.62 -35.24 29.91
N ALA A 425 3.58 -35.46 30.81
CA ALA A 425 4.60 -34.48 31.15
C ALA A 425 5.47 -34.09 29.94
N GLY A 426 5.63 -32.78 29.69
CA GLY A 426 6.45 -32.23 28.61
C GLY A 426 5.71 -32.01 27.28
N ALA A 427 4.49 -32.55 27.15
CA ALA A 427 3.67 -32.40 25.94
C ALA A 427 3.26 -30.95 25.67
N ASP A 428 3.17 -30.11 26.70
CA ASP A 428 2.88 -28.68 26.63
C ASP A 428 3.89 -27.89 25.80
N SER A 429 5.12 -28.39 25.68
CA SER A 429 6.17 -27.82 24.84
C SER A 429 6.34 -28.52 23.49
N ALA A 430 5.96 -29.81 23.44
CA ALA A 430 6.07 -30.65 22.24
C ALA A 430 4.90 -30.48 21.26
N ARG A 431 3.72 -30.08 21.76
CA ARG A 431 2.48 -29.92 20.97
C ARG A 431 1.95 -28.48 20.95
N TYR A 432 2.36 -27.65 21.89
CA TYR A 432 1.81 -26.31 22.08
C TYR A 432 2.90 -25.23 22.23
N VAL A 433 2.60 -24.02 21.76
CA VAL A 433 3.45 -22.84 21.94
C VAL A 433 2.63 -21.70 22.54
N ASN A 434 3.01 -21.29 23.75
CA ASN A 434 2.46 -20.07 24.36
C ASN A 434 3.12 -18.84 23.73
N ALA A 435 2.65 -18.39 22.56
CA ALA A 435 3.20 -17.20 21.90
C ALA A 435 2.75 -15.89 22.56
N ILE A 436 1.74 -15.90 23.43
CA ILE A 436 1.31 -14.70 24.19
C ILE A 436 2.32 -14.33 25.29
N VAL A 437 2.81 -15.31 26.06
CA VAL A 437 3.81 -15.11 27.14
C VAL A 437 4.97 -16.11 26.99
N PRO A 438 5.72 -16.07 25.89
CA PRO A 438 6.78 -17.03 25.66
C PRO A 438 7.98 -16.75 26.59
N PRO A 439 8.64 -17.80 27.10
CA PRO A 439 9.83 -17.63 27.93
C PRO A 439 11.00 -17.13 27.09
N GLN A 440 11.60 -15.99 27.48
CA GLN A 440 12.80 -15.39 26.87
C GLN A 440 12.69 -15.00 25.38
N ARG A 441 11.49 -15.08 24.81
CA ARG A 441 11.18 -14.72 23.42
C ARG A 441 10.01 -13.74 23.36
N THR A 442 9.61 -13.36 22.17
CA THR A 442 8.39 -12.61 21.87
C THR A 442 7.53 -13.39 20.89
N TRP A 443 6.24 -13.05 20.79
CA TRP A 443 5.32 -13.69 19.84
C TRP A 443 5.81 -13.64 18.39
N LYS A 444 6.57 -12.60 18.04
CA LYS A 444 7.16 -12.37 16.71
C LYS A 444 8.15 -13.47 16.31
N ASP A 445 8.86 -14.03 17.29
CA ASP A 445 9.87 -15.07 17.03
C ASP A 445 9.23 -16.38 16.54
N PHE A 446 7.90 -16.51 16.66
CA PHE A 446 7.11 -17.65 16.18
C PHE A 446 6.26 -17.32 14.94
N MET A 447 6.30 -16.09 14.45
CA MET A 447 5.55 -15.61 13.29
C MET A 447 6.54 -15.07 12.24
N PRO A 448 7.12 -15.94 11.40
CA PRO A 448 8.17 -15.54 10.46
C PRO A 448 7.64 -14.69 9.30
N VAL A 449 6.32 -14.64 9.10
CA VAL A 449 5.65 -13.96 8.00
C VAL A 449 4.47 -13.14 8.51
N LYS A 450 4.08 -12.06 7.81
CA LYS A 450 2.92 -11.26 8.19
C LYS A 450 1.64 -12.05 8.02
N LEU A 451 0.86 -12.22 9.07
CA LEU A 451 -0.47 -12.84 9.03
C LEU A 451 -1.56 -11.82 9.41
N GLY A 452 -2.70 -11.90 8.73
CA GLY A 452 -3.94 -11.28 9.19
C GLY A 452 -4.79 -12.33 9.90
N LEU A 453 -5.21 -12.05 11.13
CA LEU A 453 -5.94 -13.03 11.94
C LEU A 453 -7.33 -12.50 12.29
N ASP A 454 -8.37 -13.34 12.20
CA ASP A 454 -9.75 -12.95 12.54
C ASP A 454 -9.86 -12.40 13.98
N SER A 455 -9.03 -12.88 14.91
CA SER A 455 -8.99 -12.34 16.28
C SER A 455 -8.57 -10.87 16.37
N GLU A 456 -7.88 -10.33 15.34
CA GLU A 456 -7.58 -8.91 15.25
C GLU A 456 -8.87 -8.10 15.12
N ALA A 457 -9.81 -8.53 14.25
CA ALA A 457 -11.13 -7.93 14.09
C ALA A 457 -11.94 -7.95 15.40
N VAL A 458 -11.92 -9.08 16.11
CA VAL A 458 -12.61 -9.24 17.41
C VAL A 458 -12.07 -8.27 18.46
N THR A 459 -10.75 -8.22 18.62
CA THR A 459 -10.07 -7.34 19.58
C THR A 459 -10.32 -5.88 19.24
N TYR A 460 -10.29 -5.57 17.96
CA TYR A 460 -10.56 -4.26 17.40
C TYR A 460 -11.97 -3.74 17.74
N MET A 461 -12.99 -4.61 17.76
CA MET A 461 -14.36 -4.30 18.20
C MET A 461 -14.58 -4.41 19.73
N GLY A 462 -13.50 -4.49 20.51
CA GLY A 462 -13.54 -4.47 21.98
C GLY A 462 -13.94 -5.78 22.65
N LYS A 463 -14.04 -6.87 21.88
CA LYS A 463 -14.33 -8.22 22.40
C LYS A 463 -13.04 -9.02 22.61
N LYS A 464 -13.11 -10.11 23.37
CA LYS A 464 -11.95 -10.99 23.63
C LYS A 464 -11.81 -11.99 22.48
N GLY A 465 -10.74 -11.85 21.68
CA GLY A 465 -10.37 -12.82 20.65
C GLY A 465 -8.90 -13.20 20.71
N MET A 466 -8.60 -14.48 20.53
CA MET A 466 -7.25 -14.98 20.26
C MET A 466 -7.28 -15.99 19.12
N SER A 467 -6.14 -16.23 18.48
CA SER A 467 -6.04 -17.21 17.39
C SER A 467 -5.04 -18.31 17.72
N PHE A 468 -5.37 -19.52 17.28
CA PHE A 468 -4.47 -20.64 17.22
C PHE A 468 -3.84 -20.70 15.83
N VAL A 469 -2.52 -20.65 15.79
CA VAL A 469 -1.74 -20.52 14.56
C VAL A 469 -0.57 -21.49 14.61
N THR A 470 -0.25 -22.13 13.48
CA THR A 470 0.96 -22.95 13.36
C THR A 470 2.20 -22.06 13.54
N PRO A 471 3.03 -22.29 14.58
CA PRO A 471 4.21 -21.49 14.83
C PRO A 471 5.29 -21.80 13.78
N ASN A 472 6.11 -20.81 13.44
CA ASN A 472 7.23 -20.93 12.49
C ASN A 472 6.83 -21.33 11.05
N GLY A 473 5.54 -21.29 10.72
CA GLY A 473 5.04 -21.60 9.37
C GLY A 473 5.42 -20.49 8.38
N THR A 474 6.20 -20.85 7.36
CA THR A 474 6.61 -19.92 6.30
C THR A 474 5.56 -19.71 5.22
N ARG A 475 4.54 -20.59 5.11
CA ARG A 475 3.41 -20.51 4.14
C ARG A 475 3.88 -20.18 2.71
N GLY A 476 4.82 -20.96 2.22
CA GLY A 476 5.58 -20.66 1.01
C GLY A 476 4.76 -20.69 -0.28
N LEU A 477 3.60 -21.36 -0.29
CA LEU A 477 2.76 -21.53 -1.48
C LEU A 477 1.40 -20.82 -1.37
N VAL A 478 1.00 -20.34 -0.20
CA VAL A 478 -0.23 -19.55 -0.02
C VAL A 478 -0.20 -18.35 -0.96
N ASP A 479 -1.35 -17.93 -1.50
CA ASP A 479 -1.46 -16.85 -2.49
C ASP A 479 -0.85 -17.19 -3.87
N THR A 480 -0.72 -18.48 -4.20
CA THR A 480 -0.22 -18.94 -5.50
C THR A 480 -1.11 -20.01 -6.15
N PRO A 481 -1.04 -20.21 -7.48
CA PRO A 481 -1.66 -21.35 -8.16
C PRO A 481 -1.17 -22.73 -7.69
N HIS A 482 -0.04 -22.79 -6.98
CA HIS A 482 0.61 -24.02 -6.52
C HIS A 482 0.27 -24.39 -5.07
N ASP A 483 -0.62 -23.65 -4.39
CA ASP A 483 -1.18 -24.06 -3.08
C ASP A 483 -2.11 -25.28 -3.24
N ARG A 484 -1.54 -26.44 -3.56
CA ARG A 484 -2.23 -27.68 -3.91
C ARG A 484 -2.06 -28.74 -2.83
N PHE A 485 -2.98 -29.71 -2.83
CA PHE A 485 -3.04 -30.78 -1.83
C PHE A 485 -1.71 -31.50 -1.61
N GLU A 486 -0.94 -31.75 -2.67
CA GLU A 486 0.32 -32.50 -2.63
C GLU A 486 1.40 -31.81 -1.79
N SER A 487 1.25 -30.51 -1.53
CA SER A 487 2.19 -29.74 -0.72
C SER A 487 1.90 -29.78 0.78
N VAL A 488 0.74 -30.31 1.18
CA VAL A 488 0.25 -30.30 2.56
C VAL A 488 0.72 -31.55 3.33
N ASN A 489 1.39 -31.35 4.46
CA ASN A 489 1.69 -32.42 5.40
C ASN A 489 0.48 -32.73 6.31
N ILE A 490 -0.34 -33.70 5.90
CA ILE A 490 -1.54 -34.13 6.64
C ILE A 490 -1.23 -34.62 8.05
N ALA A 491 -0.09 -35.27 8.29
CA ALA A 491 0.27 -35.76 9.63
C ALA A 491 0.42 -34.60 10.61
N ASN A 492 1.09 -33.52 10.20
CA ASN A 492 1.22 -32.31 11.02
C ASN A 492 -0.13 -31.68 11.31
N ILE A 493 -1.02 -31.56 10.31
CA ILE A 493 -2.37 -31.00 10.53
C ILE A 493 -3.18 -31.88 11.48
N THR A 494 -3.07 -33.20 11.36
CA THR A 494 -3.76 -34.14 12.24
C THR A 494 -3.34 -33.97 13.70
N GLU A 495 -2.04 -33.85 13.97
CA GLU A 495 -1.52 -33.62 15.32
C GLU A 495 -1.92 -32.24 15.88
N GLN A 496 -1.98 -31.22 15.03
CA GLN A 496 -2.51 -29.91 15.39
C GLN A 496 -4.01 -29.97 15.73
N ALA A 497 -4.81 -30.64 14.91
CA ALA A 497 -6.25 -30.82 15.12
C ALA A 497 -6.54 -31.58 16.42
N ARG A 498 -5.77 -32.64 16.74
CA ARG A 498 -5.85 -33.34 18.02
C ARG A 498 -5.53 -32.45 19.22
N SER A 499 -4.48 -31.63 19.09
CA SER A 499 -4.09 -30.69 20.14
C SER A 499 -5.17 -29.62 20.37
N LEU A 500 -5.75 -29.08 19.30
CA LEU A 500 -6.88 -28.17 19.35
C LEU A 500 -8.14 -28.81 19.95
N ALA A 501 -8.45 -30.03 19.56
CA ALA A 501 -9.59 -30.78 20.07
C ALA A 501 -9.51 -30.93 21.60
N VAL A 502 -8.34 -31.31 22.16
CA VAL A 502 -8.14 -31.32 23.62
C VAL A 502 -8.36 -29.96 24.23
N MET A 503 -7.64 -28.95 23.72
CA MET A 503 -7.64 -27.61 24.30
C MET A 503 -9.05 -27.02 24.36
N LEU A 504 -9.82 -27.17 23.28
CA LEU A 504 -11.15 -26.58 23.14
C LEU A 504 -12.25 -27.45 23.81
N ALA A 505 -12.15 -28.77 23.79
CA ALA A 505 -13.05 -29.65 24.56
C ALA A 505 -12.90 -29.40 26.07
N ARG A 506 -11.67 -29.28 26.57
CA ARG A 506 -11.41 -28.91 27.98
C ARG A 506 -11.89 -27.51 28.30
N ALA A 507 -11.54 -26.51 27.48
CA ALA A 507 -11.97 -25.12 27.72
C ALA A 507 -13.50 -24.98 27.81
N THR A 508 -14.24 -25.69 26.96
CA THR A 508 -15.71 -25.62 26.94
C THR A 508 -16.41 -26.28 28.15
N THR A 509 -15.66 -26.93 29.05
CA THR A 509 -16.16 -27.60 30.26
C THR A 509 -15.52 -27.11 31.57
N ASP A 510 -14.52 -26.23 31.48
CA ASP A 510 -13.77 -25.68 32.61
C ASP A 510 -14.47 -24.44 33.20
N GLY A 511 -15.08 -24.59 34.38
CA GLY A 511 -15.79 -23.53 35.09
C GLY A 511 -14.90 -22.39 35.58
N GLU A 512 -13.59 -22.56 35.53
CA GLU A 512 -12.62 -21.54 35.86
C GLU A 512 -12.02 -20.88 34.62
N LEU A 513 -12.42 -21.24 33.39
CA LEU A 513 -11.80 -20.73 32.15
C LEU A 513 -11.76 -19.19 32.13
N PHE A 514 -12.88 -18.55 32.48
CA PHE A 514 -13.01 -17.10 32.50
C PHE A 514 -12.49 -16.53 33.83
N GLU A 515 -11.27 -15.97 33.82
CA GLU A 515 -10.77 -15.21 34.96
C GLU A 515 -11.41 -13.81 35.05
N GLU A 516 -11.65 -13.34 36.27
CA GLU A 516 -12.06 -11.95 36.50
C GLU A 516 -10.88 -11.02 36.20
N THR A 517 -11.01 -10.26 35.13
CA THR A 517 -10.12 -9.15 34.85
C THR A 517 -10.92 -7.85 34.88
N LYS A 518 -10.41 -6.86 35.62
CA LYS A 518 -10.94 -5.49 35.56
C LYS A 518 -10.57 -4.81 34.23
N LEU A 519 -9.71 -5.44 33.43
CA LEU A 519 -9.27 -4.93 32.15
C LEU A 519 -10.34 -5.23 31.08
N LYS A 520 -10.83 -4.19 30.41
CA LYS A 520 -11.77 -4.27 29.29
C LYS A 520 -11.09 -3.80 28.02
N ILE A 521 -11.23 -4.58 26.96
CA ILE A 521 -10.73 -4.18 25.65
C ILE A 521 -11.64 -3.05 25.13
N GLN A 522 -11.03 -1.96 24.67
CA GLN A 522 -11.77 -0.84 24.13
C GLN A 522 -12.23 -1.17 22.71
N ASP A 523 -13.50 -0.93 22.41
CA ASP A 523 -14.00 -0.90 21.04
C ASP A 523 -13.43 0.32 20.33
N THR A 524 -12.63 0.08 19.29
CA THR A 524 -12.00 1.13 18.47
C THR A 524 -12.55 1.13 17.05
N ALA A 525 -13.66 0.41 16.81
CA ALA A 525 -14.27 0.28 15.51
C ALA A 525 -15.29 1.37 15.20
N HIS A 526 -15.24 1.91 13.98
CA HIS A 526 -16.04 3.05 13.57
C HIS A 526 -16.48 2.88 12.12
N ASP A 527 -17.63 3.43 11.78
CA ASP A 527 -18.13 3.37 10.40
C ASP A 527 -17.66 4.59 9.62
N MET A 528 -17.36 4.36 8.35
CA MET A 528 -17.01 5.42 7.41
C MET A 528 -17.97 5.36 6.23
N ALA A 529 -18.81 6.39 6.10
CA ALA A 529 -19.69 6.57 4.96
C ALA A 529 -19.25 7.78 4.13
N GLY A 530 -19.72 7.88 2.90
CA GLY A 530 -19.49 9.08 2.11
C GLY A 530 -20.17 9.07 0.76
N THR A 531 -19.88 10.12 -0.01
CA THR A 531 -20.34 10.26 -1.39
C THR A 531 -19.18 10.59 -2.32
N VAL A 532 -19.22 10.05 -3.54
CA VAL A 532 -18.27 10.32 -4.62
C VAL A 532 -18.91 11.23 -5.65
N TYR A 533 -18.40 12.45 -5.79
CA TYR A 533 -18.92 13.44 -6.72
C TYR A 533 -17.86 14.03 -7.64
N GLU A 534 -18.28 14.39 -8.86
CA GLU A 534 -17.57 15.35 -9.70
C GLU A 534 -18.06 16.77 -9.37
N PHE A 535 -17.14 17.74 -9.29
CA PHE A 535 -17.51 19.15 -9.21
C PHE A 535 -17.81 19.71 -10.59
N ASP A 536 -19.03 19.47 -11.04
CA ASP A 536 -19.55 19.99 -12.29
C ASP A 536 -20.33 21.30 -12.03
N ARG A 537 -19.76 22.44 -12.45
CA ARG A 537 -20.36 23.77 -12.24
C ARG A 537 -21.68 23.97 -12.99
N ASP A 538 -21.94 23.19 -14.04
CA ASP A 538 -23.20 23.24 -14.78
C ASP A 538 -24.33 22.53 -14.01
N VAL A 539 -23.98 21.52 -13.20
CA VAL A 539 -24.92 20.84 -12.29
C VAL A 539 -25.17 21.69 -11.04
N ASN A 540 -24.11 22.19 -10.42
CA ASN A 540 -24.21 23.10 -9.29
C ASN A 540 -22.98 24.01 -9.19
N PHE A 541 -23.20 25.31 -9.24
CA PHE A 541 -22.11 26.29 -9.29
C PHE A 541 -21.28 26.38 -7.99
N PHE A 542 -21.85 26.02 -6.83
CA PHE A 542 -21.26 26.29 -5.52
C PHE A 542 -20.70 25.06 -4.83
N VAL A 543 -21.32 23.89 -5.01
CA VAL A 543 -20.94 22.65 -4.31
C VAL A 543 -21.03 21.42 -5.22
N PRO A 544 -20.12 20.45 -5.08
CA PRO A 544 -20.16 19.21 -5.87
C PRO A 544 -21.45 18.41 -5.61
N LYS A 545 -22.12 17.97 -6.68
CA LYS A 545 -23.40 17.23 -6.61
C LYS A 545 -23.61 16.17 -7.69
N LYS A 546 -22.67 15.98 -8.61
CA LYS A 546 -22.83 15.02 -9.71
C LYS A 546 -22.31 13.64 -9.26
N PRO A 547 -23.18 12.65 -9.01
CA PRO A 547 -22.78 11.30 -8.58
C PRO A 547 -21.92 10.62 -9.64
N ILE A 548 -20.95 9.84 -9.17
CA ILE A 548 -20.16 8.90 -10.00
C ILE A 548 -20.51 7.47 -9.57
N PRO A 549 -21.53 6.85 -10.19
CA PRO A 549 -21.91 5.47 -9.91
C PRO A 549 -20.77 4.48 -10.18
N GLY A 550 -20.65 3.45 -9.34
CA GLY A 550 -19.69 2.38 -9.55
C GLY A 550 -18.23 2.75 -9.26
N ALA A 551 -17.96 3.97 -8.77
CA ALA A 551 -16.63 4.38 -8.35
C ALA A 551 -16.10 3.49 -7.23
N LEU A 552 -14.82 3.15 -7.29
CA LEU A 552 -14.11 2.35 -6.31
C LEU A 552 -13.44 3.29 -5.30
N VAL A 553 -13.86 3.20 -4.05
CA VAL A 553 -13.23 3.93 -2.93
C VAL A 553 -12.29 2.98 -2.22
N THR A 554 -11.08 3.44 -1.96
CA THR A 554 -9.98 2.61 -1.46
C THR A 554 -9.40 3.15 -0.16
N TYR A 555 -9.03 2.24 0.74
CA TYR A 555 -8.28 2.53 1.97
C TYR A 555 -7.04 1.64 2.03
N TYR A 556 -5.87 2.27 1.94
CA TYR A 556 -4.57 1.58 1.90
C TYR A 556 -4.00 1.37 3.31
N LYS A 557 -3.97 0.11 3.79
CA LYS A 557 -3.31 -0.29 5.05
C LYS A 557 -1.93 -0.92 4.81
N GLY A 558 -1.71 -1.39 3.59
CA GLY A 558 -0.54 -2.15 3.16
C GLY A 558 -0.89 -2.95 1.91
N LEU A 559 0.08 -3.69 1.37
CA LEU A 559 -0.16 -4.49 0.16
C LEU A 559 -0.90 -5.80 0.50
N THR A 560 -0.25 -6.66 1.27
CA THR A 560 -0.84 -7.93 1.73
C THR A 560 -0.11 -8.48 2.97
N ASN A 561 -0.80 -9.33 3.73
CA ASN A 561 -0.26 -10.13 4.82
C ASN A 561 -0.53 -11.62 4.53
N THR A 562 0.36 -12.28 3.79
CA THR A 562 0.22 -13.69 3.39
C THR A 562 -1.13 -13.98 2.74
N GLY A 563 -1.44 -13.27 1.65
CA GLY A 563 -2.71 -13.38 0.94
C GLY A 563 -3.76 -12.36 1.37
N VAL A 564 -3.85 -12.01 2.67
CA VAL A 564 -4.87 -11.05 3.13
C VAL A 564 -4.60 -9.67 2.54
N ARG A 565 -5.48 -9.19 1.65
CA ARG A 565 -5.31 -7.95 0.90
C ARG A 565 -5.45 -6.74 1.83
N GLY A 566 -4.46 -5.84 1.80
CA GLY A 566 -4.40 -4.64 2.65
C GLY A 566 -4.97 -3.37 2.03
N ILE A 567 -5.40 -3.45 0.77
CA ILE A 567 -6.13 -2.38 0.08
C ILE A 567 -7.60 -2.72 0.21
N LEU A 568 -8.29 -2.07 1.15
CA LEU A 568 -9.73 -2.27 1.32
C LEU A 568 -10.47 -1.47 0.26
N ILE A 569 -11.45 -2.07 -0.40
CA ILE A 569 -12.17 -1.47 -1.53
C ILE A 569 -13.67 -1.64 -1.33
N THR A 570 -14.42 -0.58 -1.58
CA THR A 570 -15.88 -0.57 -1.66
C THR A 570 -16.32 0.12 -2.94
N LYS A 571 -17.48 -0.27 -3.48
CA LYS A 571 -18.03 0.26 -4.73
C LYS A 571 -19.22 1.18 -4.45
N ALA A 572 -19.20 2.37 -5.04
CA ALA A 572 -20.24 3.37 -4.86
C ALA A 572 -21.55 2.98 -5.60
N ASP A 573 -22.68 3.26 -4.97
CA ASP A 573 -24.01 3.01 -5.53
C ASP A 573 -24.40 4.00 -6.66
N SER A 574 -25.62 3.90 -7.18
CA SER A 574 -26.12 4.79 -8.24
C SER A 574 -26.20 6.28 -7.85
N LEU A 575 -26.14 6.60 -6.56
CA LEU A 575 -26.12 7.95 -6.01
C LEU A 575 -24.71 8.37 -5.59
N GLY A 576 -23.69 7.57 -5.91
CA GLY A 576 -22.30 7.80 -5.52
C GLY A 576 -22.02 7.51 -4.05
N ARG A 577 -22.92 6.86 -3.31
CA ARG A 577 -22.73 6.59 -1.88
C ARG A 577 -21.89 5.35 -1.67
N PHE A 578 -21.01 5.39 -0.67
CA PHE A 578 -20.15 4.27 -0.30
C PHE A 578 -20.04 4.15 1.21
N GLU A 579 -19.67 2.96 1.68
CA GLU A 579 -19.50 2.67 3.11
C GLU A 579 -18.39 1.65 3.34
N PHE A 580 -17.67 1.83 4.45
CA PHE A 580 -16.80 0.83 5.09
C PHE A 580 -17.33 0.56 6.50
N ARG A 581 -17.61 -0.72 6.80
CA ARG A 581 -18.22 -1.16 8.06
C ARG A 581 -17.49 -2.38 8.60
N PRO A 582 -16.50 -2.23 9.50
CA PRO A 582 -15.97 -0.98 10.06
C PRO A 582 -14.51 -0.67 9.66
N LEU A 583 -14.03 0.54 9.99
CA LEU A 583 -12.62 0.98 9.87
C LEU A 583 -11.98 1.32 11.21
N LYS A 584 -10.69 0.98 11.34
CA LYS A 584 -9.97 1.15 12.60
C LYS A 584 -9.71 2.61 12.94
N GLN A 585 -10.04 3.02 14.16
CA GLN A 585 -9.66 4.34 14.64
C GLN A 585 -8.14 4.45 14.66
N GLN A 586 -7.64 5.50 14.03
CA GLN A 586 -6.23 5.81 14.03
C GLN A 586 -5.97 7.26 14.42
N LYS A 587 -4.72 7.53 14.79
CA LYS A 587 -4.25 8.89 15.03
C LYS A 587 -4.03 9.57 13.68
N GLY A 588 -4.74 10.67 13.44
CA GLY A 588 -4.70 11.39 12.17
C GLY A 588 -5.82 10.97 11.21
N PRO A 589 -5.88 11.59 10.02
CA PRO A 589 -6.94 11.33 9.06
C PRO A 589 -6.84 9.94 8.42
N ILE A 590 -7.96 9.45 7.91
CA ILE A 590 -8.05 8.25 7.08
C ILE A 590 -7.91 8.69 5.62
N LYS A 591 -6.82 8.25 4.97
CA LYS A 591 -6.55 8.55 3.56
C LYS A 591 -7.37 7.63 2.67
N LEU A 592 -8.49 8.14 2.16
CA LEU A 592 -9.30 7.46 1.14
C LEU A 592 -8.92 7.98 -0.25
N ARG A 593 -8.88 7.10 -1.24
CA ARG A 593 -8.66 7.48 -2.65
C ARG A 593 -9.72 6.82 -3.52
N THR A 594 -10.26 7.58 -4.47
CA THR A 594 -11.42 7.16 -5.26
C THR A 594 -11.13 7.20 -6.75
N TYR A 595 -11.53 6.14 -7.46
CA TYR A 595 -11.31 5.99 -8.90
C TYR A 595 -12.58 5.47 -9.57
N ALA A 596 -12.81 5.79 -10.85
CA ALA A 596 -13.79 5.08 -11.67
C ALA A 596 -13.11 4.54 -12.92
N LEU A 597 -13.51 3.33 -13.31
CA LEU A 597 -12.98 2.63 -14.47
C LEU A 597 -14.02 2.56 -15.59
N ASP A 598 -13.57 2.51 -16.83
CA ASP A 598 -14.41 2.15 -17.97
C ASP A 598 -14.45 0.63 -18.23
N GLU A 599 -15.05 0.22 -19.34
CA GLU A 599 -15.19 -1.20 -19.73
C GLU A 599 -13.85 -1.86 -20.10
N ASP A 600 -12.85 -1.08 -20.52
CA ASP A 600 -11.49 -1.54 -20.82
C ASP A 600 -10.60 -1.56 -19.55
N GLY A 601 -11.20 -1.22 -18.40
CA GLY A 601 -10.56 -1.12 -17.10
C GLY A 601 -9.67 0.11 -16.94
N GLU A 602 -9.69 1.06 -17.88
CA GLU A 602 -8.90 2.29 -17.82
C GLU A 602 -9.48 3.27 -16.79
N ILE A 603 -8.62 4.03 -16.14
CA ILE A 603 -9.04 5.00 -15.13
C ILE A 603 -9.56 6.24 -15.84
N VAL A 604 -10.88 6.47 -15.74
CA VAL A 604 -11.57 7.61 -16.35
C VAL A 604 -11.92 8.71 -15.35
N TYR A 605 -11.91 8.40 -14.06
CA TYR A 605 -11.97 9.38 -12.97
C TYR A 605 -10.94 9.07 -11.89
N ALA A 606 -10.28 10.11 -11.37
CA ALA A 606 -9.26 10.02 -10.34
C ALA A 606 -9.48 11.10 -9.26
N PRO A 607 -8.85 10.98 -8.06
CA PRO A 607 -8.97 11.98 -7.01
C PRO A 607 -8.45 13.34 -7.46
N ASP A 608 -9.23 14.41 -7.23
CA ASP A 608 -8.83 15.77 -7.57
C ASP A 608 -8.05 16.42 -6.43
N LEU A 609 -6.76 16.66 -6.63
CA LEU A 609 -5.86 17.36 -5.70
C LEU A 609 -5.77 18.87 -5.98
N GLY A 610 -6.47 19.35 -7.01
CA GLY A 610 -6.49 20.73 -7.45
C GLY A 610 -7.34 21.66 -6.57
N GLN A 611 -7.60 22.87 -7.09
CA GLN A 611 -8.36 23.88 -6.35
C GLN A 611 -9.83 23.49 -6.11
N GLU A 612 -10.44 22.77 -7.07
CA GLU A 612 -11.85 22.36 -7.00
C GLU A 612 -12.06 21.02 -6.27
N GLY A 613 -10.96 20.32 -5.95
CA GLY A 613 -10.94 19.09 -5.15
C GLY A 613 -10.37 19.33 -3.75
N ASP A 614 -9.32 18.59 -3.40
CA ASP A 614 -8.74 18.46 -2.06
C ASP A 614 -8.45 19.80 -1.35
N LYS A 615 -8.06 20.85 -2.10
CA LYS A 615 -7.76 22.17 -1.51
C LYS A 615 -8.99 22.88 -0.96
N THR A 616 -10.18 22.57 -1.48
CA THR A 616 -11.47 23.14 -1.03
C THR A 616 -12.28 22.11 -0.25
N PHE A 617 -12.27 20.86 -0.70
CA PHE A 617 -12.99 19.72 -0.12
C PHE A 617 -11.98 18.61 0.21
N PRO A 618 -11.39 18.62 1.43
CA PRO A 618 -10.36 17.66 1.82
C PRO A 618 -10.82 16.21 1.62
N LEU A 619 -10.03 15.44 0.87
CA LEU A 619 -10.28 14.02 0.58
C LEU A 619 -9.96 13.12 1.77
N ASP A 620 -9.00 13.55 2.59
CA ASP A 620 -8.60 12.88 3.82
C ASP A 620 -9.73 12.96 4.86
N ALA A 621 -10.29 11.79 5.20
CA ALA A 621 -11.45 11.68 6.06
C ALA A 621 -11.08 11.81 7.54
N ALA A 622 -11.97 12.42 8.33
CA ALA A 622 -11.79 12.51 9.77
C ALA A 622 -11.83 11.11 10.43
N SER A 623 -11.05 10.95 11.51
CA SER A 623 -11.02 9.76 12.35
C SER A 623 -11.52 10.14 13.75
N GLY A 624 -12.48 9.38 14.29
CA GLY A 624 -12.73 9.32 15.73
C GLY A 624 -14.15 9.56 16.23
N ALA A 625 -15.12 9.89 15.38
CA ALA A 625 -16.54 9.73 15.75
C ALA A 625 -17.00 8.30 15.44
N ASN A 626 -17.99 7.78 16.19
CA ASN A 626 -18.60 6.44 15.97
C ASN A 626 -18.94 6.22 14.49
N GLU A 627 -19.59 7.20 13.87
CA GLU A 627 -19.88 7.23 12.44
C GLU A 627 -19.25 8.49 11.87
N ASN A 628 -18.39 8.35 10.86
CA ASN A 628 -17.78 9.46 10.13
C ASN A 628 -18.39 9.53 8.73
N THR A 629 -18.48 10.75 8.20
CA THR A 629 -18.91 10.99 6.81
C THR A 629 -17.86 11.81 6.09
N THR A 630 -17.61 11.49 4.82
CA THR A 630 -16.69 12.25 3.96
C THR A 630 -17.26 12.49 2.57
N LEU A 631 -16.70 13.47 1.88
CA LEU A 631 -16.98 13.78 0.48
C LEU A 631 -15.71 13.49 -0.33
N GLN A 632 -15.81 12.60 -1.31
CA GLN A 632 -14.72 12.27 -2.22
C GLN A 632 -14.95 12.99 -3.54
N ILE A 633 -14.05 13.91 -3.89
CA ILE A 633 -14.13 14.65 -5.15
C ILE A 633 -13.18 14.02 -6.17
N VAL A 634 -13.75 13.73 -7.34
CA VAL A 634 -13.03 13.19 -8.49
C VAL A 634 -13.22 14.08 -9.70
N PHE A 635 -12.31 13.99 -10.65
CA PHE A 635 -12.38 14.68 -11.93
C PHE A 635 -12.14 13.69 -13.07
N ARG A 636 -12.67 13.98 -14.26
CA ARG A 636 -12.40 13.18 -15.45
C ARG A 636 -10.91 13.22 -15.77
N ALA A 637 -10.26 12.06 -15.80
CA ALA A 637 -8.82 11.96 -15.90
C ALA A 637 -8.37 10.82 -16.82
N GLN A 638 -7.10 10.85 -17.20
CA GLN A 638 -6.33 9.71 -17.70
C GLN A 638 -5.09 9.54 -16.83
N ALA A 639 -4.56 8.33 -16.79
CA ALA A 639 -3.37 7.97 -16.04
C ALA A 639 -2.11 8.08 -16.90
N LEU A 640 -1.04 8.63 -16.35
CA LEU A 640 0.30 8.63 -16.92
C LEU A 640 1.25 7.93 -15.95
N ASP A 641 1.71 6.74 -16.32
CA ASP A 641 2.63 5.92 -15.54
C ASP A 641 4.07 6.43 -15.68
N VAL A 642 4.77 6.46 -14.54
CA VAL A 642 6.16 6.91 -14.42
C VAL A 642 6.93 5.90 -13.57
N TYR A 643 8.11 5.51 -14.05
CA TYR A 643 8.99 4.53 -13.39
C TYR A 643 10.37 5.10 -13.08
N GLU A 644 11.21 4.31 -12.43
CA GLU A 644 12.57 4.68 -11.99
C GLU A 644 12.62 5.94 -11.11
N ILE A 645 11.65 6.09 -10.22
CA ILE A 645 11.64 7.17 -9.23
C ILE A 645 12.65 6.90 -8.09
N ILE A 646 13.88 6.49 -8.41
CA ILE A 646 14.97 6.23 -7.47
C ILE A 646 16.14 7.15 -7.81
N ASP A 647 16.64 7.88 -6.83
CA ASP A 647 17.86 8.66 -6.94
C ASP A 647 19.06 7.74 -7.26
N SER A 648 19.62 7.85 -8.46
CA SER A 648 20.73 7.01 -8.94
C SER A 648 22.02 7.15 -8.12
N ARG A 649 22.18 8.26 -7.38
CA ARG A 649 23.36 8.52 -6.56
C ARG A 649 23.25 7.94 -5.17
N TYR A 650 22.08 8.09 -4.54
CA TYR A 650 21.86 7.68 -3.15
C TYR A 650 21.11 6.36 -3.01
N LEU A 651 20.57 5.83 -4.12
CA LEU A 651 19.69 4.66 -4.16
C LEU A 651 18.48 4.81 -3.23
N THR A 652 17.99 6.04 -3.12
CA THR A 652 16.82 6.41 -2.29
C THR A 652 15.64 6.72 -3.20
N ALA A 653 14.46 6.23 -2.83
CA ALA A 653 13.23 6.57 -3.53
C ALA A 653 12.95 8.08 -3.52
N LEU A 654 12.42 8.59 -4.64
CA LEU A 654 11.92 9.94 -4.79
C LEU A 654 10.45 9.95 -4.41
N ASP A 655 10.15 10.34 -3.18
CA ASP A 655 8.83 10.25 -2.56
C ASP A 655 8.21 11.62 -2.28
N GLN A 656 8.62 12.63 -3.06
CA GLN A 656 7.98 13.92 -3.21
C GLN A 656 7.78 14.18 -4.71
N LEU A 657 6.54 14.46 -5.11
CA LEU A 657 6.15 14.69 -6.50
C LEU A 657 5.42 16.02 -6.62
N THR A 658 5.86 16.85 -7.56
CA THR A 658 5.16 18.06 -7.99
C THR A 658 4.75 17.90 -9.44
N VAL A 659 3.47 18.19 -9.72
CA VAL A 659 2.90 18.17 -11.07
C VAL A 659 2.67 19.61 -11.52
N LEU A 660 3.19 19.97 -12.69
CA LEU A 660 2.99 21.27 -13.32
C LEU A 660 2.32 21.10 -14.68
N ALA A 661 1.55 22.10 -15.10
CA ALA A 661 1.04 22.21 -16.45
C ALA A 661 2.13 22.75 -17.40
N GLN A 662 1.81 22.82 -18.69
CA GLN A 662 2.70 23.35 -19.74
C GLN A 662 3.25 24.75 -19.43
N ASN A 663 2.47 25.60 -18.75
CA ASN A 663 2.84 26.96 -18.36
C ASN A 663 3.59 27.06 -17.01
N ASP A 664 4.13 25.95 -16.51
CA ASP A 664 4.85 25.82 -15.23
C ASP A 664 4.03 26.19 -13.98
N ALA A 665 2.70 26.36 -14.12
CA ALA A 665 1.80 26.51 -12.99
C ALA A 665 1.26 25.15 -12.55
N GLU A 666 0.84 25.05 -11.30
CA GLU A 666 0.09 23.89 -10.83
C GLU A 666 -1.23 23.77 -11.62
N PRO A 667 -1.58 22.58 -12.14
CA PRO A 667 -2.82 22.41 -12.89
C PRO A 667 -4.06 22.70 -12.03
N GLN A 668 -5.13 23.21 -12.66
CA GLN A 668 -6.40 23.45 -11.98
C GLN A 668 -7.02 22.15 -11.44
N TRP A 669 -6.92 21.07 -12.21
CA TRP A 669 -7.33 19.71 -11.85
C TRP A 669 -6.17 18.77 -12.13
N TYR A 670 -5.78 17.99 -11.15
CA TYR A 670 -4.79 16.94 -11.29
C TYR A 670 -4.88 15.97 -10.12
N GLY A 671 -4.27 14.81 -10.25
CA GLY A 671 -4.08 13.88 -9.15
C GLY A 671 -2.74 13.18 -9.29
N HIS A 672 -2.32 12.47 -8.24
CA HIS A 672 -1.18 11.57 -8.33
C HIS A 672 -1.29 10.45 -7.28
N SER A 673 -0.62 9.33 -7.55
CA SER A 673 -0.46 8.20 -6.63
C SER A 673 0.99 7.74 -6.61
N TYR A 674 1.58 7.75 -5.41
CA TYR A 674 2.92 7.22 -5.14
C TYR A 674 3.00 6.81 -3.66
N ILE A 675 4.00 5.99 -3.29
CA ILE A 675 4.19 5.59 -1.88
C ILE A 675 4.95 6.70 -1.14
N GLU A 676 4.25 7.43 -0.28
CA GLU A 676 4.86 8.49 0.54
C GLU A 676 5.85 7.93 1.56
N LYS A 677 6.92 8.69 1.86
CA LYS A 677 7.90 8.42 2.92
C LYS A 677 8.68 7.10 2.77
N GLN A 678 8.60 6.43 1.63
CA GLN A 678 9.33 5.19 1.39
C GLN A 678 10.86 5.39 1.40
N SER A 679 11.35 6.61 1.19
CA SER A 679 12.78 6.93 1.31
C SER A 679 13.33 6.78 2.74
N GLY A 680 12.44 6.87 3.74
CA GLY A 680 12.79 6.76 5.17
C GLY A 680 12.43 5.43 5.81
N THR A 681 11.94 4.45 5.04
CA THR A 681 11.50 3.15 5.56
C THR A 681 12.32 2.02 4.96
N GLU A 682 12.70 1.07 5.80
CA GLU A 682 13.31 -0.18 5.36
C GLU A 682 12.25 -1.10 4.72
N GLY A 683 12.62 -1.84 3.67
CA GLY A 683 11.76 -2.83 3.03
C GLY A 683 11.65 -2.64 1.51
N ARG A 684 10.57 -3.17 0.93
CA ARG A 684 10.29 -3.06 -0.51
C ARG A 684 10.01 -1.60 -0.88
N THR A 685 10.81 -1.07 -1.80
CA THR A 685 10.56 0.20 -2.48
C THR A 685 9.73 -0.05 -3.73
N VAL A 686 8.74 0.81 -4.01
CA VAL A 686 7.99 0.79 -5.26
C VAL A 686 8.52 1.92 -6.13
N PRO A 687 9.32 1.63 -7.18
CA PRO A 687 9.98 2.65 -8.00
C PRO A 687 9.05 3.19 -9.09
N ALA A 688 7.80 3.50 -8.74
CA ALA A 688 6.81 4.01 -9.68
C ALA A 688 5.90 5.08 -9.07
N ALA A 689 5.30 5.89 -9.93
CA ALA A 689 4.25 6.83 -9.62
C ALA A 689 3.23 6.87 -10.77
N VAL A 690 2.00 7.28 -10.48
CA VAL A 690 0.95 7.54 -11.47
C VAL A 690 0.49 8.98 -11.33
N VAL A 691 0.40 9.69 -12.45
CA VAL A 691 -0.12 11.06 -12.51
C VAL A 691 -1.44 11.07 -13.26
N PHE A 692 -2.39 11.88 -12.78
CA PHE A 692 -3.71 12.02 -13.39
C PHE A 692 -3.92 13.44 -13.87
N ALA A 693 -4.35 13.60 -15.12
CA ALA A 693 -4.72 14.89 -15.72
C ALA A 693 -5.88 14.70 -16.71
N LYS A 694 -6.53 15.80 -17.14
CA LYS A 694 -7.63 15.70 -18.11
C LYS A 694 -7.09 15.25 -19.48
N PRO A 695 -7.87 14.47 -20.26
CA PRO A 695 -7.50 14.12 -21.63
C PRO A 695 -7.06 15.33 -22.46
N GLY A 696 -5.98 15.18 -23.23
CA GLY A 696 -5.36 16.23 -24.05
C GLY A 696 -4.45 17.20 -23.29
N GLN A 697 -4.32 17.09 -21.97
CA GLN A 697 -3.41 17.95 -21.20
C GLN A 697 -1.97 17.44 -21.22
N HIS A 698 -1.04 18.38 -21.09
CA HIS A 698 0.38 18.11 -20.93
C HIS A 698 0.81 18.42 -19.50
N VAL A 699 1.63 17.53 -18.92
CA VAL A 699 2.13 17.65 -17.56
C VAL A 699 3.65 17.56 -17.51
N LYS A 700 4.26 18.37 -16.64
CA LYS A 700 5.67 18.30 -16.27
C LYS A 700 5.78 17.77 -14.85
N LEU A 701 6.76 16.90 -14.59
CA LEU A 701 6.91 16.22 -13.31
C LEU A 701 8.26 16.56 -12.69
N LEU A 702 8.22 16.90 -11.40
CA LEU A 702 9.40 17.19 -10.60
C LEU A 702 9.39 16.26 -9.40
N MET A 703 10.47 15.50 -9.21
CA MET A 703 10.59 14.63 -8.04
C MET A 703 11.88 14.84 -7.25
N SER A 704 11.77 14.60 -5.95
CA SER A 704 12.83 14.80 -4.98
C SER A 704 12.66 13.87 -3.78
N THR A 705 13.66 13.86 -2.89
CA THR A 705 13.61 13.17 -1.58
C THR A 705 13.21 14.12 -0.44
N SER A 706 12.97 15.40 -0.74
CA SER A 706 12.60 16.43 0.22
C SER A 706 11.91 17.61 -0.47
N LEU A 707 11.34 18.55 0.28
CA LEU A 707 10.75 19.78 -0.27
C LEU A 707 11.76 20.65 -1.06
N PHE A 708 13.06 20.36 -0.95
CA PHE A 708 14.13 21.08 -1.63
C PHE A 708 14.99 20.14 -2.48
N GLY A 709 15.51 20.68 -3.59
CA GLY A 709 16.43 19.98 -4.49
C GLY A 709 15.71 18.95 -5.38
N VAL A 710 15.21 19.41 -6.53
CA VAL A 710 14.70 18.53 -7.60
C VAL A 710 15.84 17.64 -8.09
N LYS A 711 15.59 16.34 -8.18
CA LYS A 711 16.59 15.33 -8.59
C LYS A 711 16.17 14.54 -9.82
N TYR A 712 14.90 14.63 -10.17
CA TYR A 712 14.31 13.99 -11.34
C TYR A 712 13.32 14.96 -11.97
N LEU A 713 13.51 15.22 -13.26
CA LEU A 713 12.83 16.27 -14.00
C LEU A 713 12.30 15.67 -15.30
N LEU A 714 10.99 15.65 -15.49
CA LEU A 714 10.35 15.22 -16.73
C LEU A 714 9.57 16.41 -17.29
N THR A 715 10.15 17.12 -18.24
CA THR A 715 9.58 18.33 -18.87
C THR A 715 9.27 18.15 -20.34
N ASN A 716 9.71 17.05 -20.97
CA ASN A 716 9.62 16.81 -22.40
C ASN A 716 10.30 17.94 -23.18
N ALA A 717 11.57 18.20 -22.85
CA ALA A 717 12.39 19.18 -23.55
C ALA A 717 12.85 18.63 -24.90
N THR A 718 13.03 19.50 -25.89
CA THR A 718 13.50 19.10 -27.22
C THR A 718 14.90 18.49 -27.16
N ASP A 719 15.13 17.42 -27.92
CA ASP A 719 16.44 16.77 -28.04
C ASP A 719 17.42 17.58 -28.91
N THR A 720 16.95 18.62 -29.59
CA THR A 720 17.75 19.47 -30.47
C THR A 720 18.92 20.10 -29.73
N PHE A 721 18.70 20.62 -28.52
CA PHE A 721 19.76 21.22 -27.71
C PHE A 721 20.82 20.21 -27.25
N LEU A 722 20.44 18.94 -27.06
CA LEU A 722 21.40 17.88 -26.69
C LEU A 722 22.35 17.57 -27.87
N LYS A 723 21.79 17.48 -29.08
CA LYS A 723 22.52 17.16 -30.30
C LYS A 723 23.41 18.33 -30.72
N ASP A 724 22.84 19.53 -30.72
CA ASP A 724 23.49 20.79 -31.11
C ASP A 724 23.43 21.82 -29.95
N PRO A 725 24.39 21.80 -29.00
CA PRO A 725 24.42 22.74 -27.88
C PRO A 725 24.57 24.19 -28.32
N VAL A 726 23.93 25.11 -27.58
CA VAL A 726 23.90 26.54 -27.92
C VAL A 726 25.17 27.24 -27.47
N GLU A 727 25.67 28.21 -28.26
CA GLU A 727 26.78 29.06 -27.84
C GLU A 727 26.31 30.18 -26.87
N PRO A 728 27.14 30.61 -25.88
CA PRO A 728 26.72 31.61 -24.89
C PRO A 728 26.18 32.93 -25.49
N GLN A 729 26.68 33.35 -26.66
CA GLN A 729 26.24 34.58 -27.29
C GLN A 729 24.86 34.48 -27.96
N GLU A 730 24.41 33.26 -28.27
CA GLU A 730 23.19 32.98 -29.02
C GLU A 730 21.97 32.78 -28.12
N VAL A 731 22.17 32.58 -26.81
CA VAL A 731 21.09 32.36 -25.84
C VAL A 731 20.10 33.53 -25.85
N THR A 732 18.84 33.21 -26.15
CA THR A 732 17.69 34.13 -26.09
C THR A 732 16.71 33.75 -24.98
N LEU A 733 15.77 34.65 -24.68
CA LEU A 733 14.67 34.36 -23.75
C LEU A 733 13.74 33.26 -24.31
N GLU A 734 13.54 33.22 -25.62
CA GLU A 734 12.73 32.20 -26.29
C GLU A 734 13.35 30.81 -26.14
N MET A 735 14.67 30.68 -26.29
CA MET A 735 15.39 29.41 -26.05
C MET A 735 15.28 28.94 -24.59
N LEU A 736 15.27 29.87 -23.62
CA LEU A 736 15.08 29.51 -22.20
C LEU A 736 13.68 28.96 -21.94
N GLU A 737 12.66 29.50 -22.61
CA GLU A 737 11.27 29.00 -22.54
C GLU A 737 11.13 27.66 -23.26
N GLU A 738 11.77 27.50 -24.42
CA GLU A 738 11.78 26.23 -25.17
C GLU A 738 12.48 25.10 -24.38
N ALA A 739 13.61 25.39 -23.74
CA ALA A 739 14.36 24.43 -22.93
C ALA A 739 13.57 23.94 -21.71
N GLN A 740 12.58 24.69 -21.22
CA GLN A 740 11.69 24.26 -20.13
C GLN A 740 10.73 23.15 -20.54
N GLY A 741 10.68 22.80 -21.83
CA GLY A 741 9.84 21.72 -22.37
C GLY A 741 8.35 22.03 -22.37
N GLN A 742 7.57 21.21 -23.07
CA GLN A 742 6.13 21.41 -23.24
C GLN A 742 5.28 20.52 -22.32
N GLY A 743 5.92 19.64 -21.55
CA GLY A 743 5.27 18.59 -20.77
C GLY A 743 4.97 17.34 -21.61
N TYR A 744 4.73 16.23 -20.92
CA TYR A 744 4.32 14.96 -21.52
C TYR A 744 2.80 14.96 -21.68
N PRO A 745 2.26 14.57 -22.86
CA PRO A 745 0.82 14.41 -23.03
C PRO A 745 0.33 13.27 -22.14
N VAL A 746 -0.69 13.50 -21.32
CA VAL A 746 -1.24 12.45 -20.43
C VAL A 746 -1.78 11.26 -21.24
N ASP A 747 -2.27 11.52 -22.45
CA ASP A 747 -2.85 10.54 -23.37
C ASP A 747 -1.88 9.45 -23.82
N MET A 748 -0.56 9.63 -23.61
CA MET A 748 0.42 8.58 -23.93
C MET A 748 0.36 7.39 -22.96
N GLY A 749 -0.23 7.56 -21.77
CA GLY A 749 -0.40 6.52 -20.76
C GLY A 749 0.88 6.08 -20.02
N LEU A 750 2.05 6.16 -20.67
CA LEU A 750 3.34 5.76 -20.11
C LEU A 750 4.49 6.63 -20.64
N ILE A 751 5.36 7.08 -19.74
CA ILE A 751 6.69 7.59 -20.12
C ILE A 751 7.69 6.42 -20.21
N VAL A 752 8.04 6.02 -21.44
CA VAL A 752 9.09 5.01 -21.70
C VAL A 752 10.48 5.58 -21.48
N ASN A 753 11.44 4.72 -21.16
CA ASN A 753 12.84 5.07 -20.95
C ASN A 753 13.04 6.22 -19.93
N PRO A 754 12.44 6.14 -18.73
CA PRO A 754 12.31 7.25 -17.79
C PRO A 754 13.64 7.86 -17.34
N SER A 755 14.69 7.05 -17.10
CA SER A 755 16.02 7.57 -16.73
C SER A 755 16.66 8.40 -17.83
N TYR A 756 16.58 7.96 -19.09
CA TYR A 756 17.09 8.70 -20.24
C TYR A 756 16.33 10.02 -20.42
N GLN A 757 14.99 9.94 -20.45
CA GLN A 757 14.11 11.10 -20.64
C GLN A 757 14.35 12.16 -19.56
N GLY A 758 14.35 11.73 -18.28
CA GLY A 758 14.52 12.65 -17.16
C GLY A 758 15.91 13.28 -17.10
N THR A 759 16.94 12.54 -17.53
CA THR A 759 18.32 13.06 -17.59
C THR A 759 18.49 14.03 -18.76
N ARG A 760 17.95 13.71 -19.94
CA ARG A 760 17.95 14.62 -21.10
C ARG A 760 17.24 15.92 -20.75
N ASP A 761 16.05 15.84 -20.16
CA ASP A 761 15.26 17.02 -19.80
C ASP A 761 16.02 17.91 -18.79
N MET A 762 16.68 17.31 -17.81
CA MET A 762 17.56 18.03 -16.88
C MET A 762 18.76 18.67 -17.57
N TRP A 763 19.45 17.92 -18.43
CA TRP A 763 20.61 18.39 -19.20
C TRP A 763 20.24 19.57 -20.10
N VAL A 764 19.13 19.49 -20.83
CA VAL A 764 18.70 20.56 -21.77
C VAL A 764 18.40 21.86 -21.01
N VAL A 765 17.68 21.76 -19.89
CA VAL A 765 17.38 22.92 -19.04
C VAL A 765 18.66 23.55 -18.49
N ASP A 766 19.62 22.72 -18.07
CA ASP A 766 20.88 23.21 -17.52
C ASP A 766 21.82 23.78 -18.57
N ASP A 767 21.86 23.23 -19.78
CA ASP A 767 22.72 23.74 -20.85
C ASP A 767 22.38 25.20 -21.13
N VAL A 768 21.12 25.50 -21.45
CA VAL A 768 20.71 26.88 -21.77
C VAL A 768 20.93 27.82 -20.59
N ARG A 769 20.74 27.36 -19.34
CA ARG A 769 21.02 28.15 -18.12
C ARG A 769 22.52 28.40 -17.92
N LEU A 770 23.37 27.40 -18.11
CA LEU A 770 24.82 27.52 -18.02
C LEU A 770 25.34 28.49 -19.08
N LYS A 771 24.88 28.37 -20.32
CA LYS A 771 25.24 29.29 -21.42
C LYS A 771 24.74 30.71 -21.14
N GLN A 772 23.56 30.88 -20.53
CA GLN A 772 23.09 32.17 -20.07
C GLN A 772 24.01 32.77 -19.00
N LEU A 773 24.43 32.00 -18.00
CA LEU A 773 25.34 32.44 -16.94
C LEU A 773 26.72 32.81 -17.51
N ALA A 774 27.27 31.98 -18.39
CA ALA A 774 28.54 32.19 -19.08
C ALA A 774 28.56 33.49 -19.88
N ARG A 775 27.45 33.81 -20.58
CA ARG A 775 27.27 35.09 -21.30
C ARG A 775 27.49 36.32 -20.42
N PHE A 776 27.22 36.21 -19.11
CA PHE A 776 27.42 37.29 -18.13
C PHE A 776 28.67 37.10 -17.26
N GLY A 777 29.57 36.19 -17.63
CA GLY A 777 30.87 35.97 -16.98
C GLY A 777 30.79 35.13 -15.70
N VAL A 778 29.71 34.37 -15.49
CA VAL A 778 29.55 33.44 -14.38
C VAL A 778 29.78 32.02 -14.91
N GLU A 779 31.02 31.55 -14.82
CA GLU A 779 31.44 30.23 -15.31
C GLU A 779 31.99 29.37 -14.17
N ASN A 780 31.70 28.07 -14.22
CA ASN A 780 32.25 27.09 -13.30
C ASN A 780 32.72 25.87 -14.08
N GLN A 781 34.03 25.79 -14.31
CA GLN A 781 34.67 24.73 -15.10
C GLN A 781 34.35 23.32 -14.60
N ARG A 782 34.15 23.15 -13.29
CA ARG A 782 33.81 21.83 -12.72
C ARG A 782 32.41 21.39 -13.15
N ILE A 783 31.45 22.31 -13.15
CA ILE A 783 30.07 22.03 -13.55
C ILE A 783 30.03 21.76 -15.06
N GLU A 784 30.69 22.58 -15.86
CA GLU A 784 30.78 22.39 -17.32
C GLU A 784 31.39 21.02 -17.69
N GLN A 785 32.41 20.57 -16.96
CA GLN A 785 32.99 19.25 -17.17
C GLN A 785 32.03 18.11 -16.83
N LEU A 786 31.24 18.23 -15.77
CA LEU A 786 30.22 17.24 -15.42
C LEU A 786 29.11 17.22 -16.47
N HIS A 787 28.69 18.39 -16.91
CA HIS A 787 27.66 18.62 -17.92
C HIS A 787 28.02 18.01 -19.28
N GLU A 788 29.25 18.25 -19.75
CA GLU A 788 29.71 17.67 -21.02
C GLU A 788 29.90 16.15 -20.91
N GLN A 789 30.39 15.65 -19.77
CA GLN A 789 30.48 14.19 -19.55
C GLN A 789 29.10 13.54 -19.59
N ALA A 790 28.10 14.15 -18.97
CA ALA A 790 26.73 13.64 -19.01
C ALA A 790 26.17 13.63 -20.44
N ARG A 791 26.43 14.67 -21.24
CA ARG A 791 26.08 14.71 -22.66
C ARG A 791 26.66 13.52 -23.43
N VAL A 792 27.95 13.27 -23.27
CA VAL A 792 28.63 12.13 -23.92
C VAL A 792 27.94 10.81 -23.53
N LYS A 793 27.58 10.64 -22.26
CA LYS A 793 26.87 9.43 -21.80
C LYS A 793 25.44 9.32 -22.30
N LEU A 794 24.71 10.43 -22.47
CA LEU A 794 23.40 10.44 -23.12
C LEU A 794 23.49 10.04 -24.60
N LEU A 795 24.49 10.51 -25.33
CA LEU A 795 24.70 10.14 -26.73
C LEU A 795 25.10 8.67 -26.88
N GLU A 796 26.00 8.17 -26.02
CA GLU A 796 26.31 6.73 -25.93
C GLU A 796 25.05 5.90 -25.63
N ALA A 797 24.18 6.38 -24.74
CA ALA A 797 22.91 5.70 -24.45
C ALA A 797 21.99 5.65 -25.68
N GLU A 798 21.84 6.75 -26.43
CA GLU A 798 21.03 6.78 -27.66
C GLU A 798 21.52 5.75 -28.70
N GLU A 799 22.84 5.60 -28.84
CA GLU A 799 23.45 4.59 -29.71
C GLU A 799 23.11 3.15 -29.25
N HIS A 800 23.28 2.85 -27.97
CA HIS A 800 22.92 1.54 -27.42
C HIS A 800 21.42 1.23 -27.57
N LEU A 801 20.54 2.21 -27.37
CA LEU A 801 19.11 2.03 -27.58
C LEU A 801 18.79 1.71 -29.05
N ALA A 802 19.43 2.41 -29.99
CA ALA A 802 19.26 2.15 -31.42
C ALA A 802 19.74 0.74 -31.81
N ASN A 803 20.78 0.23 -31.15
CA ASN A 803 21.30 -1.13 -31.33
C ASN A 803 20.54 -2.21 -30.54
N ARG A 804 19.51 -1.84 -29.77
CA ARG A 804 18.74 -2.72 -28.88
C ARG A 804 19.61 -3.38 -27.79
N GLU A 805 20.60 -2.65 -27.28
CA GLU A 805 21.47 -3.03 -26.17
C GLU A 805 20.97 -2.36 -24.88
N TYR A 806 19.89 -2.89 -24.30
CA TYR A 806 19.13 -2.26 -23.22
C TYR A 806 19.89 -2.22 -21.89
N ASP A 807 20.72 -3.20 -21.57
CA ASP A 807 21.57 -3.17 -20.38
C ASP A 807 22.60 -2.03 -20.43
N ALA A 808 23.28 -1.88 -21.57
CA ALA A 808 24.21 -0.80 -21.83
C ALA A 808 23.50 0.56 -21.86
N PHE A 809 22.33 0.63 -22.52
CA PHE A 809 21.49 1.83 -22.55
C PHE A 809 21.12 2.33 -21.15
N ILE A 810 20.60 1.45 -20.28
CA ILE A 810 20.21 1.82 -18.92
C ILE A 810 21.44 2.18 -18.08
N SER A 811 22.55 1.45 -18.24
CA SER A 811 23.80 1.77 -17.56
C SER A 811 24.27 3.19 -17.91
N LYS A 812 24.29 3.56 -19.20
CA LYS A 812 24.72 4.88 -19.66
C LYS A 812 23.75 5.99 -19.26
N SER A 813 22.45 5.73 -19.32
CA SER A 813 21.41 6.66 -18.87
C SER A 813 21.55 6.98 -17.36
N ARG A 814 21.78 5.96 -16.52
CA ARG A 814 21.98 6.15 -15.07
C ARG A 814 23.32 6.80 -14.74
N GLU A 815 24.38 6.52 -15.51
CA GLU A 815 25.68 7.21 -15.41
C GLU A 815 25.53 8.72 -15.69
N ALA A 816 24.87 9.07 -16.80
CA ALA A 816 24.54 10.45 -17.15
C ALA A 816 23.69 11.12 -16.05
N TRP A 817 22.68 10.42 -15.53
CA TRP A 817 21.83 10.95 -14.47
C TRP A 817 22.63 11.29 -13.20
N GLY A 818 23.53 10.40 -12.79
CA GLY A 818 24.37 10.61 -11.61
C GLY A 818 25.33 11.81 -11.76
N LEU A 819 25.75 12.13 -12.99
CA LEU A 819 26.55 13.31 -13.30
C LEU A 819 25.70 14.59 -13.22
N GLU A 820 24.55 14.63 -13.91
CA GLU A 820 23.66 15.79 -13.92
C GLU A 820 23.05 16.11 -12.55
N ALA A 821 22.67 15.09 -11.78
CA ALA A 821 22.13 15.27 -10.44
C ALA A 821 23.14 15.94 -9.47
N ARG A 822 24.42 16.02 -9.84
CA ARG A 822 25.45 16.80 -9.12
C ARG A 822 25.56 18.23 -9.63
N GLY A 823 25.41 18.46 -10.93
CA GLY A 823 25.49 19.78 -11.57
C GLY A 823 24.26 20.64 -11.32
N TYR A 824 23.07 20.09 -11.51
CA TYR A 824 21.79 20.81 -11.48
C TYR A 824 21.54 21.65 -10.22
N PRO A 825 21.75 21.12 -9.00
CA PRO A 825 21.56 21.93 -7.79
C PRO A 825 22.55 23.11 -7.71
N GLU A 826 23.78 22.95 -8.21
CA GLU A 826 24.80 24.01 -8.20
C GLU A 826 24.48 25.10 -9.24
N VAL A 827 24.01 24.73 -10.43
CA VAL A 827 23.54 25.68 -11.47
C VAL A 827 22.37 26.50 -10.93
N LYS A 828 21.36 25.83 -10.38
CA LYS A 828 20.21 26.49 -9.77
C LYS A 828 20.62 27.40 -8.60
N SER A 829 21.49 26.94 -7.71
CA SER A 829 21.96 27.76 -6.58
C SER A 829 22.68 29.02 -7.06
N THR A 830 23.49 28.92 -8.12
CA THR A 830 24.21 30.07 -8.69
C THR A 830 23.24 31.12 -9.25
N ALA A 831 22.17 30.67 -9.92
CA ALA A 831 21.10 31.55 -10.38
C ALA A 831 20.33 32.19 -9.21
N ASP A 832 19.95 31.39 -8.21
CA ASP A 832 19.22 31.84 -7.02
C ASP A 832 20.02 32.84 -6.17
N ASP A 833 21.35 32.65 -6.04
CA ASP A 833 22.23 33.54 -5.30
C ASP A 833 22.29 34.94 -5.93
N THR A 834 22.19 35.01 -7.26
CA THR A 834 22.08 36.28 -7.98
C THR A 834 20.80 37.04 -7.60
N VAL A 835 19.68 36.33 -7.41
CA VAL A 835 18.39 36.92 -6.98
C VAL A 835 18.42 37.30 -5.50
N LYS A 836 18.93 36.43 -4.62
CA LYS A 836 19.07 36.70 -3.18
C LYS A 836 19.97 37.90 -2.91
N GLY A 837 21.04 38.06 -3.68
CA GLY A 837 21.92 39.23 -3.63
C GLY A 837 21.14 40.53 -3.83
N VAL A 838 20.25 40.58 -4.84
CA VAL A 838 19.40 41.74 -5.11
C VAL A 838 18.45 42.05 -3.96
N ILE A 839 17.80 41.02 -3.40
CA ILE A 839 16.90 41.19 -2.24
C ILE A 839 17.68 41.79 -1.06
N PHE A 840 18.88 41.28 -0.79
CA PHE A 840 19.74 41.79 0.27
C PHE A 840 20.14 43.26 0.03
N TYR A 841 20.52 43.62 -1.20
CA TYR A 841 20.82 45.01 -1.55
C TYR A 841 19.60 45.93 -1.38
N PHE A 842 18.38 45.49 -1.72
CA PHE A 842 17.17 46.29 -1.49
C PHE A 842 16.82 46.44 -0.01
N ILE A 843 17.03 45.42 0.81
CA ILE A 843 16.86 45.53 2.27
C ILE A 843 17.83 46.57 2.84
N LEU A 844 19.10 46.57 2.41
CA LEU A 844 20.08 47.58 2.82
C LEU A 844 19.79 48.97 2.25
N LEU A 845 19.15 49.04 1.09
CA LEU A 845 18.81 50.30 0.44
C LEU A 845 17.78 51.11 1.22
N ILE A 846 16.88 50.46 1.98
CA ILE A 846 15.89 51.13 2.81
C ILE A 846 16.55 51.99 3.92
N PRO A 847 17.34 51.44 4.87
CA PRO A 847 17.99 52.26 5.89
C PRO A 847 18.98 53.23 5.26
N PHE A 848 19.70 52.86 4.21
CA PHE A 848 20.61 53.76 3.49
C PHE A 848 19.88 55.01 2.97
N SER A 849 18.76 54.83 2.27
CA SER A 849 17.99 55.94 1.69
C SER A 849 17.41 56.85 2.79
N PHE A 850 17.04 56.26 3.93
CA PHE A 850 16.59 57.02 5.11
C PHE A 850 17.71 57.84 5.72
N PHE A 851 18.89 57.25 5.93
CA PHE A 851 20.04 57.97 6.49
C PHE A 851 20.59 59.03 5.52
N MET A 852 20.59 58.78 4.22
CA MET A 852 21.04 59.74 3.21
C MET A 852 20.12 60.95 3.11
N GLU A 853 18.80 60.76 3.22
CA GLU A 853 17.87 61.89 3.35
C GLU A 853 18.22 62.75 4.56
N ARG A 854 18.50 62.12 5.72
CA ARG A 854 18.88 62.80 6.96
C ARG A 854 20.22 63.52 6.86
N LEU A 855 21.19 62.91 6.18
CA LEU A 855 22.55 63.44 6.07
C LEU A 855 22.63 64.62 5.08
N VAL A 856 21.95 64.52 3.93
CA VAL A 856 22.11 65.49 2.84
C VAL A 856 21.12 66.66 2.95
N PHE A 857 19.86 66.38 3.27
CA PHE A 857 18.81 67.40 3.27
C PHE A 857 18.26 67.72 4.67
N GLY A 858 18.07 66.69 5.49
CA GLY A 858 17.54 66.85 6.85
C GLY A 858 16.18 67.53 6.90
N PHE A 859 15.24 67.20 6.00
CA PHE A 859 14.00 67.97 5.88
C PHE A 859 13.18 67.93 7.19
N PRO A 860 12.58 69.05 7.64
CA PRO A 860 11.77 69.06 8.87
C PRO A 860 10.35 68.50 8.66
N THR A 861 9.79 68.66 7.47
CA THR A 861 8.42 68.24 7.12
C THR A 861 8.37 66.82 6.58
N ILE A 862 7.44 66.00 7.09
CA ILE A 862 7.34 64.57 6.76
C ILE A 862 7.16 64.29 5.26
N ASN A 863 6.37 65.10 4.55
CA ASN A 863 6.16 64.93 3.11
C ASN A 863 7.47 65.08 2.31
N LYS A 864 8.31 66.05 2.70
CA LYS A 864 9.62 66.26 2.07
C LYS A 864 10.62 65.17 2.45
N ARG A 865 10.52 64.60 3.67
CA ARG A 865 11.32 63.44 4.08
C ARG A 865 10.99 62.20 3.25
N ILE A 866 9.71 61.90 3.09
CA ILE A 866 9.26 60.77 2.27
C ILE A 866 9.73 60.95 0.83
N PHE A 867 9.61 62.16 0.29
CA PHE A 867 10.11 62.47 -1.05
C PHE A 867 11.63 62.30 -1.18
N GLY A 868 12.41 62.82 -0.22
CA GLY A 868 13.87 62.68 -0.20
C GLY A 868 14.32 61.23 -0.09
N PHE A 869 13.68 60.46 0.79
CA PHE A 869 13.87 59.00 0.89
C PHE A 869 13.59 58.29 -0.44
N ALA A 870 12.43 58.55 -1.05
CA ALA A 870 12.04 57.92 -2.31
C ALA A 870 12.98 58.31 -3.45
N ALA A 871 13.45 59.55 -3.51
CA ALA A 871 14.40 60.01 -4.50
C ALA A 871 15.75 59.29 -4.37
N PHE A 872 16.29 59.13 -3.15
CA PHE A 872 17.52 58.36 -2.93
C PHE A 872 17.33 56.88 -3.26
N PHE A 873 16.20 56.30 -2.87
CA PHE A 873 15.88 54.90 -3.16
C PHE A 873 15.84 54.65 -4.68
N ILE A 874 15.13 55.49 -5.44
CA ILE A 874 15.05 55.39 -6.90
C ILE A 874 16.41 55.66 -7.55
N ALA A 875 17.15 56.66 -7.10
CA ALA A 875 18.46 56.99 -7.67
C ALA A 875 19.45 55.82 -7.52
N VAL A 876 19.54 55.22 -6.33
CA VAL A 876 20.43 54.08 -6.11
C VAL A 876 19.90 52.83 -6.81
N PHE A 877 18.58 52.64 -6.90
CA PHE A 877 17.98 51.59 -7.71
C PHE A 877 18.44 51.69 -9.18
N LEU A 878 18.40 52.89 -9.78
CA LEU A 878 18.86 53.11 -11.16
C LEU A 878 20.36 52.84 -11.31
N VAL A 879 21.17 53.14 -10.29
CA VAL A 879 22.59 52.78 -10.27
C VAL A 879 22.78 51.26 -10.21
N LEU A 880 22.07 50.57 -9.30
CA LEU A 880 22.11 49.11 -9.19
C LEU A 880 21.64 48.43 -10.48
N GLN A 881 20.65 48.99 -11.16
CA GLN A 881 20.17 48.49 -12.44
C GLN A 881 21.27 48.48 -13.51
N GLN A 882 22.19 49.44 -13.49
CA GLN A 882 23.29 49.51 -14.45
C GLN A 882 24.49 48.65 -14.05
N VAL A 883 24.78 48.56 -12.75
CA VAL A 883 26.02 47.95 -12.24
C VAL A 883 25.85 46.48 -11.89
N HIS A 884 24.68 46.06 -11.38
CA HIS A 884 24.49 44.73 -10.84
C HIS A 884 24.03 43.74 -11.94
N PRO A 885 24.77 42.64 -12.20
CA PRO A 885 24.49 41.69 -13.29
C PRO A 885 23.08 41.08 -13.25
N ALA A 886 22.52 40.88 -12.05
CA ALA A 886 21.18 40.31 -11.86
C ALA A 886 20.07 41.00 -12.67
N PHE A 887 20.14 42.32 -12.87
CA PHE A 887 19.13 43.07 -13.63
C PHE A 887 19.12 42.74 -15.12
N LYS A 888 20.21 42.13 -15.62
CA LYS A 888 20.31 41.62 -16.99
C LYS A 888 20.03 40.11 -17.09
N LEU A 889 20.27 39.37 -16.01
CA LEU A 889 20.09 37.91 -15.94
C LEU A 889 18.62 37.49 -15.74
N SER A 890 17.81 38.32 -15.08
CA SER A 890 16.43 37.96 -14.75
C SER A 890 15.54 39.20 -14.64
N THR A 891 14.23 39.02 -14.85
CA THR A 891 13.21 40.04 -14.57
C THR A 891 12.87 40.14 -13.07
N SER A 892 13.31 39.17 -12.26
CA SER A 892 13.08 39.11 -10.81
C SER A 892 13.42 40.40 -10.06
N PRO A 893 14.53 41.12 -10.32
CA PRO A 893 14.84 42.39 -9.63
C PRO A 893 13.76 43.46 -9.79
N TYR A 894 13.10 43.53 -10.95
CA TYR A 894 12.02 44.48 -11.20
C TYR A 894 10.74 44.10 -10.45
N VAL A 895 10.42 42.79 -10.44
CA VAL A 895 9.28 42.26 -9.68
C VAL A 895 9.49 42.45 -8.17
N ILE A 896 10.70 42.19 -7.67
CA ILE A 896 11.07 42.42 -6.27
C ILE A 896 10.94 43.90 -5.92
N PHE A 897 11.46 44.81 -6.76
CA PHE A 897 11.30 46.24 -6.55
C PHE A 897 9.82 46.65 -6.47
N LEU A 898 8.99 46.16 -7.40
CA LEU A 898 7.55 46.39 -7.38
C LEU A 898 6.92 45.86 -6.08
N ALA A 899 7.29 44.67 -5.62
CA ALA A 899 6.82 44.10 -4.37
C ALA A 899 7.20 44.97 -3.15
N PHE A 900 8.41 45.52 -3.10
CA PHE A 900 8.83 46.47 -2.06
C PHE A 900 8.01 47.76 -2.08
N VAL A 901 7.70 48.30 -3.27
CA VAL A 901 6.85 49.48 -3.42
C VAL A 901 5.42 49.20 -2.94
N ILE A 902 4.84 48.07 -3.36
CA ILE A 902 3.50 47.64 -2.92
C ILE A 902 3.49 47.43 -1.39
N PHE A 903 4.51 46.79 -0.83
CA PHE A 903 4.64 46.57 0.61
C PHE A 903 4.74 47.89 1.39
N ALA A 904 5.52 48.85 0.90
CA ALA A 904 5.66 50.18 1.52
C ALA A 904 4.35 50.97 1.49
N LEU A 905 3.65 50.96 0.35
CA LEU A 905 2.32 51.58 0.20
C LEU A 905 1.29 50.90 1.10
N GLY A 906 1.24 49.57 1.09
CA GLY A 906 0.35 48.77 1.93
C GLY A 906 0.57 49.02 3.43
N THR A 907 1.83 49.08 3.87
CA THR A 907 2.18 49.41 5.27
C THR A 907 1.72 50.83 5.63
N THR A 908 1.91 51.80 4.75
CA THR A 908 1.46 53.18 4.97
C THR A 908 -0.05 53.26 5.11
N VAL A 909 -0.80 52.59 4.23
CA VAL A 909 -2.27 52.50 4.30
C VAL A 909 -2.71 51.81 5.59
N LEU A 910 -2.07 50.70 5.96
CA LEU A 910 -2.36 49.97 7.20
C LEU A 910 -2.15 50.85 8.44
N ILE A 911 -1.05 51.61 8.51
CA ILE A 911 -0.77 52.55 9.61
C ILE A 911 -1.85 53.64 9.66
N ILE A 912 -2.26 54.20 8.51
CA ILE A 912 -3.32 55.20 8.45
C ILE A 912 -4.64 54.60 8.97
N VAL A 913 -5.01 53.41 8.50
CA VAL A 913 -6.24 52.72 8.92
C VAL A 913 -6.22 52.42 10.42
N LEU A 914 -5.12 51.86 10.96
CA LEU A 914 -4.95 51.60 12.38
C LEU A 914 -4.98 52.88 13.21
N SER A 915 -4.33 53.95 12.74
CA SER A 915 -4.35 55.26 13.40
C SER A 915 -5.77 55.84 13.45
N LYS A 916 -6.50 55.80 12.33
CA LYS A 916 -7.90 56.25 12.25
C LYS A 916 -8.83 55.38 13.09
N PHE A 917 -8.65 54.07 13.06
CA PHE A 917 -9.40 53.12 13.88
C PHE A 917 -9.17 53.38 15.36
N ASN A 918 -7.92 53.56 15.79
CA ASN A 918 -7.60 53.93 17.18
C ASN A 918 -8.21 55.30 17.56
N GLN A 919 -8.20 56.28 16.66
CA GLN A 919 -8.87 57.57 16.89
C GLN A 919 -10.38 57.40 17.06
N GLU A 920 -11.04 56.58 16.24
CA GLU A 920 -12.47 56.31 16.36
C GLU A 920 -12.80 55.47 17.61
N VAL A 921 -12.00 54.46 17.94
CA VAL A 921 -12.12 53.70 19.19
C VAL A 921 -11.94 54.61 20.41
N GLN A 922 -10.99 55.54 20.37
CA GLN A 922 -10.82 56.54 21.43
C GLN A 922 -12.02 57.50 21.51
N LYS A 923 -12.61 57.91 20.38
CA LYS A 923 -13.85 58.71 20.39
C LYS A 923 -15.03 57.93 20.97
N ILE A 924 -15.19 56.66 20.60
CA ILE A 924 -16.25 55.78 21.12
C ILE A 924 -16.04 55.54 22.63
N LYS A 925 -14.81 55.26 23.07
CA LYS A 925 -14.47 55.14 24.50
C LYS A 925 -14.80 56.43 25.25
N ARG A 926 -14.38 57.60 24.73
CA ARG A 926 -14.68 58.92 25.32
C ARG A 926 -16.19 59.21 25.37
N ALA A 927 -16.96 58.74 24.38
CA ALA A 927 -18.41 58.88 24.37
C ALA A 927 -19.13 57.94 25.36
N GLN A 928 -18.56 56.78 25.69
CA GLN A 928 -19.12 55.83 26.65
C GLN A 928 -18.70 56.05 28.11
N THR A 929 -17.52 56.63 28.38
CA THR A 929 -16.98 56.76 29.76
C THR A 929 -17.06 58.15 30.39
N GLY A 930 -17.49 59.19 29.68
CA GLY A 930 -17.78 60.49 30.32
C GLY A 930 -16.63 61.11 31.13
N MET A 931 -15.37 60.79 30.82
CA MET A 931 -14.19 61.35 31.48
C MET A 931 -13.19 61.90 30.47
N HIS A 932 -12.84 63.18 30.64
CA HIS A 932 -11.65 63.79 30.04
C HIS A 932 -10.41 63.25 30.76
N GLU A 933 -9.67 62.35 30.12
CA GLU A 933 -8.29 62.08 30.51
C GLU A 933 -7.38 63.10 29.83
N ALA A 934 -6.71 63.88 30.68
CA ALA A 934 -5.71 64.86 30.31
C ALA A 934 -4.47 64.18 29.71
N ASP A 935 -3.99 64.79 28.64
CA ASP A 935 -2.81 64.43 27.86
C ASP A 935 -1.54 64.55 28.74
N ILE A 936 -0.89 63.42 29.06
CA ILE A 936 0.46 63.39 29.61
C ILE A 936 1.24 62.33 28.84
N GLY A 937 2.19 62.77 28.01
CA GLY A 937 3.17 61.84 27.43
C GLY A 937 3.90 62.31 26.18
N ARG A 938 4.35 63.57 26.11
CA ARG A 938 5.54 63.91 25.31
C ARG A 938 6.79 63.69 26.16
N LEU A 939 7.52 62.62 25.85
CA LEU A 939 8.99 62.58 25.76
C LEU A 939 9.39 61.40 24.89
#